data_AF-N1WM42-F1
#
_entry.id   AF-N1WM42-F1
#
_cell.length_a   1.000
_cell.length_b   1.000
_cell.length_c   1.000
_cell.angle_alpha   90.00
_cell.angle_beta   90.00
_cell.angle_gamma   90.00
#
_symmetry.space_group_name_H-M   'P 1'
#
loop_
_entity.id
_entity.type
_entity.pdbx_description
1 polymer ?
#
loop_
_entity_poly.entity_id
_entity_poly.type
_entity_poly.pdbx_seq_one_letter_code
_entity_poly.pdbx_strand_id
1 'polypeptide(L)'
;MKTNITIFRIIYFSLTVMFVFSCNSNHAKREQSIFENHDTIVPPVVVPAGKPIVNKLSDTKAAEVILLSQRPAPVKTSSGFYVEMQNFNTQQGLAMSSILCGYKDSVGNLWFGTSGNGVSMYNGKSFTNFTSAHGLIHNLINTITEDSQGNIWFGGYGGVSKYNGKSFKNFTTEQGLTDNDVLKIIEDNKGTLWFASQRGVCSYNPNDTTVGQKPFKKMELLKGQVNDIMEDSHNQLWFAGSEGVWKTSSDANDELINVSDKFNLKNNVAMTIAEDTEGTIWIGTNVALCRFRPASSNVTEKTFEPLTEADSLVNNSIMCITVDSQGTVWIGTKGGVSKYNKKTGSFINFTKEQGLAFNRVNSITEDAAGSLWFGTHGGGLNRYDGPAVLEFTNKQGLPGNAVYATTQDYDGNMWFAPSNAGIVKYIENDGTPYSGSYINYTSEQGLLSDTQFAATKDHEGNLYFGSYSGLSKFEGKTLVNYTESNGLPDTEITTIYCDKKNRLWIGTYSDGISIFDGKSFKNLNTEQGLVHKTIWGFCEDSQGNIWIATRGGLSRYDGENFMNFTKDQGLPDNKLSSVIEDQNGNIIIGSWGGGISIIKKERLEKLNLPNADQFEPIFENFSTAQGLANDVVYQILEDFNKNIIIGTNVGFTVLKGGISSEKGKIAKYGIENYNEDTGYPIKDISNNHSMHEEGNSIIWAGTGDKLLRFDYGSVLRNTESPKVILQNIKINNESISWRSLEWARKKDTISSENNNNTPSYITDEMLTFKRKLPVKVLDSMVHSYRNVHFDGVQPFYAIPENLELPYSKNDIGFNFVGVQTTRPQLVRYRYMLEGYDEYWNPITENTTATFGNIREGNYTFLVKAKNGSGSWSEPLKYGFSIMPPWYRTWYVYLFYILLFFTGLFYLDKFQRKRVLFKERQKGIQSELQHAKEIEKAFTELKSTQAQLIQSEKMASLGELTAGIAHEIQNPLNFVNNFSEVSNELLAEMNEELLKGNIEEALAISADFKQNLEKINHHGKRAEGIVKGMLQHSRTSSGKKEPTDINTLCDEYLRLAYHGLRAKDKAFNAELVTDFDKSVGLVNVIPQDLGRVILNLITNAFYAVNEKKSAGVHAERSRGAKANSTQVYVPTVSIITKKEDDTLQIMVKDNGNGMPKEIVDKIFQPFFTTKPTGEGTGLGLSMSYDIIKAHAGELKVETEEGEGSTFSIELPTKQ
;
A
#
# COMPACT_ATOMS: atom_id res chain seq x y z
N MET A 1 -44.91 23.26 -47.07
CA MET A 1 -45.16 22.69 -45.73
C MET A 1 -45.25 21.15 -45.67
N LYS A 2 -45.44 20.40 -46.79
CA LYS A 2 -45.42 18.92 -46.77
C LYS A 2 -44.03 18.27 -46.95
N THR A 3 -43.02 19.01 -47.43
CA THR A 3 -41.67 18.46 -47.71
C THR A 3 -40.74 18.40 -46.49
N ASN A 4 -40.95 19.26 -45.47
CA ASN A 4 -40.13 19.25 -44.25
C ASN A 4 -40.46 18.11 -43.29
N ILE A 5 -41.69 17.57 -43.34
CA ILE A 5 -42.12 16.47 -42.46
C ILE A 5 -41.48 15.14 -42.89
N THR A 6 -41.24 14.95 -44.19
CA THR A 6 -40.57 13.75 -44.71
C THR A 6 -39.09 13.73 -44.36
N ILE A 7 -38.41 14.88 -44.45
CA ILE A 7 -37.01 15.02 -44.03
C ILE A 7 -36.86 14.82 -42.52
N PHE A 8 -37.79 15.37 -41.72
CA PHE A 8 -37.78 15.15 -40.27
C PHE A 8 -38.04 13.69 -39.90
N ARG A 9 -38.92 12.99 -40.62
CA ARG A 9 -39.14 11.54 -40.43
C ARG A 9 -37.95 10.69 -40.86
N ILE A 10 -37.25 11.05 -41.93
CA ILE A 10 -36.04 10.34 -42.36
C ILE A 10 -34.91 10.55 -41.34
N ILE A 11 -34.71 11.78 -40.85
CA ILE A 11 -33.73 12.08 -39.80
C ILE A 11 -34.07 11.34 -38.50
N TYR A 12 -35.36 11.33 -38.10
CA TYR A 12 -35.80 10.62 -36.89
C TYR A 12 -35.66 9.10 -37.02
N PHE A 13 -35.94 8.53 -38.20
CA PHE A 13 -35.77 7.10 -38.50
C PHE A 13 -34.29 6.70 -38.58
N SER A 14 -33.43 7.55 -39.15
CA SER A 14 -31.97 7.35 -39.15
C SER A 14 -31.36 7.46 -37.75
N LEU A 15 -31.87 8.38 -36.90
CA LEU A 15 -31.45 8.50 -35.49
C LEU A 15 -31.95 7.33 -34.62
N THR A 16 -33.15 6.79 -34.88
CA THR A 16 -33.64 5.60 -34.16
C THR A 16 -32.93 4.32 -34.62
N VAL A 17 -32.57 4.19 -35.89
CA VAL A 17 -31.75 3.06 -36.37
C VAL A 17 -30.32 3.15 -35.84
N MET A 18 -29.74 4.35 -35.69
CA MET A 18 -28.45 4.51 -34.99
C MET A 18 -28.53 4.19 -33.49
N PHE A 19 -29.63 4.51 -32.81
CA PHE A 19 -29.82 4.13 -31.40
C PHE A 19 -30.06 2.62 -31.22
N VAL A 20 -30.74 1.96 -32.16
CA VAL A 20 -30.96 0.50 -32.11
C VAL A 20 -29.69 -0.28 -32.49
N PHE A 21 -28.83 0.25 -33.38
CA PHE A 21 -27.50 -0.34 -33.64
C PHE A 21 -26.45 0.01 -32.58
N SER A 22 -26.66 1.06 -31.77
CA SER A 22 -25.81 1.39 -30.62
C SER A 22 -26.19 0.63 -29.33
N CYS A 23 -27.28 -0.16 -29.33
CA CYS A 23 -27.72 -0.96 -28.17
C CYS A 23 -27.62 -2.47 -28.39
N ASN A 24 -26.98 -2.94 -29.47
CA ASN A 24 -26.77 -4.38 -29.72
C ASN A 24 -25.29 -4.80 -29.78
N SER A 25 -24.39 -3.99 -29.22
CA SER A 25 -23.00 -4.40 -28.94
C SER A 25 -22.72 -4.70 -27.47
N ASN A 26 -23.76 -4.88 -26.65
CA ASN A 26 -23.64 -5.56 -25.36
C ASN A 26 -23.66 -7.08 -25.59
N HIS A 27 -22.66 -7.57 -26.33
CA HIS A 27 -22.12 -8.85 -25.94
C HIS A 27 -21.60 -8.67 -24.53
N ALA A 28 -22.21 -9.36 -23.57
CA ALA A 28 -21.64 -9.55 -22.25
C ALA A 28 -20.15 -9.83 -22.44
N LYS A 29 -19.30 -8.93 -21.95
CA LYS A 29 -17.94 -9.30 -21.58
C LYS A 29 -18.11 -10.37 -20.51
N ARG A 30 -18.27 -11.63 -20.96
CA ARG A 30 -17.75 -12.78 -20.22
C ARG A 30 -16.35 -12.35 -19.86
N GLU A 31 -16.06 -12.34 -18.57
CA GLU A 31 -14.72 -12.33 -18.04
C GLU A 31 -13.87 -13.21 -18.95
N GLN A 32 -13.02 -12.59 -19.77
CA GLN A 32 -11.96 -13.32 -20.45
C GLN A 32 -10.99 -13.67 -19.33
N SER A 33 -11.26 -14.83 -18.75
CA SER A 33 -10.29 -15.72 -18.16
C SER A 33 -8.96 -15.58 -18.91
N ILE A 34 -7.92 -15.21 -18.18
CA ILE A 34 -6.52 -15.17 -18.65
C ILE A 34 -5.98 -16.60 -18.88
N PHE A 35 -6.80 -17.64 -18.72
CA PHE A 35 -6.44 -19.01 -19.12
C PHE A 35 -6.62 -19.19 -20.63
N GLU A 36 -5.59 -18.82 -21.40
CA GLU A 36 -5.42 -19.31 -22.76
C GLU A 36 -4.71 -20.68 -22.75
N ASN A 37 -5.45 -21.70 -23.21
CA ASN A 37 -5.00 -22.92 -23.88
C ASN A 37 -4.12 -23.94 -23.13
N HIS A 38 -4.73 -24.75 -22.24
CA HIS A 38 -4.28 -26.12 -21.95
C HIS A 38 -5.48 -27.09 -22.06
N ASP A 39 -6.17 -27.10 -23.20
CA ASP A 39 -7.40 -27.90 -23.41
C ASP A 39 -7.14 -29.29 -24.03
N THR A 40 -6.07 -29.95 -23.63
CA THR A 40 -5.96 -31.41 -23.79
C THR A 40 -5.31 -31.99 -22.56
N ILE A 41 -6.13 -32.27 -21.55
CA ILE A 41 -5.72 -33.07 -20.40
C ILE A 41 -5.66 -34.53 -20.86
N VAL A 42 -4.52 -35.17 -20.70
CA VAL A 42 -4.32 -36.59 -21.04
C VAL A 42 -4.95 -37.44 -19.92
N PRO A 43 -5.61 -38.58 -20.22
CA PRO A 43 -6.09 -39.49 -19.19
C PRO A 43 -4.93 -39.95 -18.27
N PRO A 44 -5.23 -40.36 -17.02
CA PRO A 44 -4.21 -40.83 -16.10
C PRO A 44 -3.55 -42.11 -16.61
N VAL A 45 -2.24 -42.24 -16.36
CA VAL A 45 -1.47 -43.42 -16.80
C VAL A 45 -1.63 -44.53 -15.77
N VAL A 46 -2.25 -45.64 -16.17
CA VAL A 46 -2.39 -46.84 -15.33
C VAL A 46 -1.28 -47.84 -15.69
N VAL A 47 -0.49 -48.22 -14.70
CA VAL A 47 0.66 -49.14 -14.82
C VAL A 47 0.46 -50.32 -13.86
N PRO A 48 0.48 -51.58 -14.34
CA PRO A 48 0.48 -52.74 -13.46
C PRO A 48 1.69 -52.73 -12.52
N ALA A 49 1.48 -53.00 -11.24
CA ALA A 49 2.55 -52.97 -10.25
C ALA A 49 3.51 -54.14 -10.45
N GLY A 50 4.81 -53.84 -10.49
CA GLY A 50 5.85 -54.87 -10.54
C GLY A 50 5.93 -55.69 -9.25
N LYS A 51 6.63 -56.83 -9.27
CA LYS A 51 6.84 -57.62 -8.05
C LYS A 51 7.67 -56.83 -7.02
N PRO A 52 7.21 -56.71 -5.75
CA PRO A 52 7.96 -55.99 -4.72
C PRO A 52 9.23 -56.76 -4.33
N ILE A 53 10.27 -56.01 -3.94
CA ILE A 53 11.47 -56.58 -3.32
C ILE A 53 11.14 -56.84 -1.84
N VAL A 54 11.23 -58.09 -1.39
CA VAL A 54 10.82 -58.50 -0.03
C VAL A 54 12.03 -58.91 0.81
N ASN A 55 12.30 -58.14 1.87
CA ASN A 55 13.34 -58.43 2.85
C ASN A 55 12.69 -58.91 4.16
N LYS A 56 12.87 -60.17 4.54
CA LYS A 56 12.36 -60.70 5.81
C LYS A 56 13.34 -60.40 6.93
N LEU A 57 12.84 -59.94 8.08
CA LEU A 57 13.68 -59.67 9.25
C LEU A 57 14.47 -60.90 9.71
N SER A 58 13.91 -62.11 9.55
CA SER A 58 14.58 -63.39 9.86
C SER A 58 15.85 -63.64 9.07
N ASP A 59 15.95 -63.04 7.88
CA ASP A 59 17.01 -63.28 6.91
C ASP A 59 18.03 -62.13 6.91
N THR A 60 17.82 -61.11 7.75
CA THR A 60 18.64 -59.89 7.88
C THR A 60 19.33 -59.82 9.25
N LYS A 61 20.16 -58.79 9.47
CA LYS A 61 20.73 -58.55 10.80
C LYS A 61 19.60 -58.23 11.77
N ALA A 62 19.64 -58.84 12.96
CA ALA A 62 18.67 -58.54 14.02
C ALA A 62 18.69 -57.03 14.35
N ALA A 63 17.51 -56.44 14.50
CA ALA A 63 17.37 -55.05 14.91
C ALA A 63 17.95 -54.86 16.31
N GLU A 64 18.63 -53.74 16.53
CA GLU A 64 19.19 -53.41 17.84
C GLU A 64 18.04 -52.97 18.77
N VAL A 65 17.84 -53.72 19.86
CA VAL A 65 16.85 -53.40 20.89
C VAL A 65 17.59 -52.79 22.08
N ILE A 66 17.33 -51.51 22.34
CA ILE A 66 17.97 -50.73 23.39
C ILE A 66 16.98 -50.56 24.54
N LEU A 67 17.39 -50.98 25.75
CA LEU A 67 16.60 -50.78 26.96
C LEU A 67 16.97 -49.43 27.59
N LEU A 68 16.00 -48.51 27.72
CA LEU A 68 16.27 -47.15 28.22
C LEU A 68 16.83 -47.13 29.64
N SER A 69 16.54 -48.14 30.48
CA SER A 69 17.09 -48.24 31.83
C SER A 69 18.59 -48.57 31.88
N GLN A 70 19.20 -48.96 30.76
CA GLN A 70 20.65 -49.21 30.64
C GLN A 70 21.41 -47.99 30.11
N ARG A 71 20.72 -46.90 29.79
CA ARG A 71 21.27 -45.65 29.26
C ARG A 71 21.14 -44.52 30.30
N PRO A 72 21.84 -43.38 30.11
CA PRO A 72 21.63 -42.20 30.95
C PRO A 72 20.16 -41.77 30.93
N ALA A 73 19.64 -41.34 32.07
CA ALA A 73 18.27 -40.86 32.17
C ALA A 73 18.04 -39.64 31.26
N PRO A 74 16.87 -39.54 30.59
CA PRO A 74 16.54 -38.39 29.75
C PRO A 74 16.45 -37.11 30.59
N VAL A 75 16.76 -35.96 29.99
CA VAL A 75 16.71 -34.67 30.70
C VAL A 75 15.26 -34.22 30.78
N LYS A 76 14.84 -33.82 31.99
CA LYS A 76 13.52 -33.25 32.24
C LYS A 76 13.66 -31.74 32.46
N THR A 77 13.00 -30.94 31.62
CA THR A 77 12.95 -29.48 31.75
C THR A 77 11.51 -29.02 32.01
N SER A 78 11.34 -27.93 32.77
CA SER A 78 10.02 -27.33 32.96
C SER A 78 9.60 -26.61 31.67
N SER A 79 8.34 -26.73 31.29
CA SER A 79 7.76 -25.96 30.19
C SER A 79 7.13 -24.68 30.73
N GLY A 80 7.51 -23.55 30.14
CA GLY A 80 6.74 -22.31 30.21
C GLY A 80 5.91 -22.10 28.94
N PHE A 81 5.34 -20.91 28.81
CA PHE A 81 4.71 -20.43 27.58
C PHE A 81 5.12 -18.98 27.33
N TYR A 82 5.00 -18.54 26.08
CA TYR A 82 5.20 -17.15 25.67
C TYR A 82 4.01 -16.71 24.83
N VAL A 83 3.63 -15.44 24.97
CA VAL A 83 2.63 -14.80 24.11
C VAL A 83 3.27 -13.59 23.46
N GLU A 84 3.30 -13.55 22.13
CA GLU A 84 3.77 -12.36 21.44
C GLU A 84 2.71 -11.25 21.55
N MET A 85 3.01 -10.22 22.36
CA MET A 85 2.16 -9.06 22.56
C MET A 85 2.68 -7.89 21.74
N GLN A 86 1.81 -7.28 20.92
CA GLN A 86 2.23 -6.13 20.12
C GLN A 86 2.56 -4.94 21.04
N ASN A 87 3.80 -4.45 20.99
CA ASN A 87 4.26 -3.30 21.76
C ASN A 87 4.08 -1.99 20.99
N PHE A 88 3.53 -0.97 21.65
CA PHE A 88 3.47 0.39 21.16
C PHE A 88 4.20 1.33 22.12
N ASN A 89 5.23 2.02 21.64
CA ASN A 89 5.99 3.01 22.38
C ASN A 89 6.11 4.31 21.56
N THR A 90 7.02 5.21 21.96
CA THR A 90 7.20 6.50 21.28
C THR A 90 7.60 6.38 19.81
N GLN A 91 8.28 5.29 19.41
CA GLN A 91 8.59 5.00 18.01
C GLN A 91 7.34 4.72 17.18
N GLN A 92 6.31 4.10 17.78
CA GLN A 92 5.02 3.84 17.13
C GLN A 92 4.06 5.04 17.22
N GLY A 93 4.49 6.19 17.77
CA GLY A 93 3.73 7.45 17.81
C GLY A 93 3.07 7.77 19.15
N LEU A 94 3.26 6.94 20.18
CA LEU A 94 2.79 7.23 21.54
C LEU A 94 3.49 8.48 22.11
N ALA A 95 2.78 9.29 22.90
CA ALA A 95 3.35 10.53 23.46
C ALA A 95 4.50 10.27 24.45
N MET A 96 4.37 9.21 25.26
CA MET A 96 5.37 8.77 26.22
C MET A 96 5.12 7.30 26.57
N SER A 97 6.18 6.53 26.83
CA SER A 97 6.10 5.09 27.14
C SER A 97 5.62 4.77 28.57
N SER A 98 5.36 5.77 29.41
CA SER A 98 4.86 5.57 30.77
C SER A 98 3.37 5.90 30.81
N ILE A 99 2.56 4.85 30.77
CA ILE A 99 1.09 4.92 30.75
C ILE A 99 0.57 4.86 32.18
N LEU A 100 -0.38 5.75 32.51
CA LEU A 100 -1.04 5.80 33.81
C LEU A 100 -2.47 5.26 33.75
N CYS A 101 -3.21 5.59 32.69
CA CYS A 101 -4.58 5.13 32.49
C CYS A 101 -4.87 4.87 31.01
N GLY A 102 -5.90 4.07 30.76
CA GLY A 102 -6.48 3.87 29.44
C GLY A 102 -8.00 3.95 29.51
N TYR A 103 -8.63 4.38 28.42
CA TYR A 103 -10.08 4.51 28.29
C TYR A 103 -10.52 4.25 26.85
N LYS A 104 -11.66 3.60 26.67
CA LYS A 104 -12.27 3.37 25.35
C LYS A 104 -13.47 4.30 25.19
N ASP A 105 -13.46 5.13 24.14
CA ASP A 105 -14.58 6.01 23.85
C ASP A 105 -15.75 5.29 23.14
N SER A 106 -16.90 5.95 23.06
CA SER A 106 -18.14 5.47 22.44
C SER A 106 -18.03 5.16 20.95
N VAL A 107 -16.98 5.68 20.29
CA VAL A 107 -16.69 5.45 18.87
C VAL A 107 -15.78 4.23 18.68
N GLY A 108 -15.05 3.83 19.72
CA GLY A 108 -14.12 2.71 19.74
C GLY A 108 -12.64 3.11 19.70
N ASN A 109 -12.31 4.40 19.78
CA ASN A 109 -10.91 4.82 19.92
C ASN A 109 -10.43 4.57 21.35
N LEU A 110 -9.14 4.31 21.48
CA LEU A 110 -8.49 4.10 22.76
C LEU A 110 -7.68 5.33 23.14
N TRP A 111 -7.92 5.85 24.33
CA TRP A 111 -7.23 7.01 24.90
C TRP A 111 -6.32 6.56 26.02
N PHE A 112 -5.07 7.02 26.00
CA PHE A 112 -4.05 6.63 26.98
C PHE A 112 -3.44 7.85 27.63
N GLY A 113 -3.69 8.00 28.93
CA GLY A 113 -3.09 9.05 29.74
C GLY A 113 -1.67 8.67 30.12
N THR A 114 -0.74 9.59 29.96
CA THR A 114 0.69 9.35 30.19
C THR A 114 1.17 10.09 31.43
N SER A 115 2.29 9.66 32.00
CA SER A 115 2.91 10.36 33.15
C SER A 115 3.55 11.70 32.77
N GLY A 116 3.54 12.07 31.49
CA GLY A 116 4.12 13.29 30.93
C GLY A 116 3.98 13.28 29.41
N ASN A 117 3.99 14.45 28.76
CA ASN A 117 3.64 14.65 27.34
C ASN A 117 2.16 14.42 26.96
N GLY A 118 1.24 14.38 27.92
CA GLY A 118 -0.20 14.53 27.71
C GLY A 118 -0.93 13.20 27.49
N VAL A 119 -1.73 13.11 26.44
CA VAL A 119 -2.59 11.95 26.15
C VAL A 119 -2.46 11.52 24.70
N SER A 120 -2.53 10.22 24.46
CA SER A 120 -2.48 9.61 23.13
C SER A 120 -3.81 8.92 22.81
N MET A 121 -4.46 9.31 21.72
CA MET A 121 -5.64 8.65 21.16
C MET A 121 -5.23 7.73 20.00
N TYR A 122 -5.66 6.47 20.02
CA TYR A 122 -5.45 5.48 18.98
C TYR A 122 -6.76 5.07 18.33
N ASN A 123 -6.85 5.24 17.01
CA ASN A 123 -8.03 4.91 16.21
C ASN A 123 -7.91 3.57 15.46
N GLY A 124 -6.86 2.80 15.72
CA GLY A 124 -6.55 1.58 15.00
C GLY A 124 -5.47 1.73 13.93
N LYS A 125 -5.21 2.94 13.40
CA LYS A 125 -4.16 3.14 12.39
C LYS A 125 -3.00 4.01 12.88
N SER A 126 -3.29 5.02 13.69
CA SER A 126 -2.29 5.99 14.12
C SER A 126 -2.63 6.60 15.48
N PHE A 127 -1.60 7.01 16.21
CA PHE A 127 -1.75 7.81 17.43
C PHE A 127 -1.88 9.31 17.12
N THR A 128 -2.82 9.96 17.81
CA THR A 128 -2.99 11.42 17.86
C THR A 128 -2.73 11.88 19.28
N ASN A 129 -1.79 12.81 19.47
CA ASN A 129 -1.33 13.22 20.79
C ASN A 129 -1.82 14.63 21.14
N PHE A 130 -2.37 14.80 22.34
CA PHE A 130 -2.80 16.07 22.88
C PHE A 130 -1.93 16.46 24.08
N THR A 131 -1.55 17.72 24.16
CA THR A 131 -0.64 18.29 25.17
C THR A 131 -1.15 19.65 25.65
N SER A 132 -0.47 20.30 26.59
CA SER A 132 -0.78 21.67 26.98
C SER A 132 -0.71 22.68 25.83
N ALA A 133 0.06 22.38 24.78
CA ALA A 133 0.06 23.21 23.56
C ALA A 133 -1.28 23.14 22.79
N HIS A 134 -2.07 22.09 23.00
CA HIS A 134 -3.40 21.90 22.40
C HIS A 134 -4.52 22.48 23.27
N GLY A 135 -4.25 22.80 24.54
CA GLY A 135 -5.20 23.35 25.51
C GLY A 135 -5.38 22.56 26.80
N LEU A 136 -4.71 21.40 26.95
CA LEU A 136 -4.72 20.66 28.22
C LEU A 136 -4.12 21.50 29.36
N ILE A 137 -4.71 21.42 30.54
CA ILE A 137 -4.21 22.15 31.72
C ILE A 137 -2.81 21.68 32.12
N HIS A 138 -2.51 20.40 31.92
CA HIS A 138 -1.22 19.79 32.23
C HIS A 138 -0.99 18.53 31.38
N ASN A 139 0.27 18.07 31.34
CA ASN A 139 0.71 16.94 30.52
C ASN A 139 0.78 15.60 31.27
N LEU A 140 0.50 15.57 32.57
CA LEU A 140 0.43 14.34 33.37
C LEU A 140 -1.04 14.02 33.57
N ILE A 141 -1.49 12.90 32.99
CA ILE A 141 -2.90 12.52 32.94
C ILE A 141 -3.10 11.22 33.73
N ASN A 142 -3.76 11.33 34.88
CA ASN A 142 -4.02 10.20 35.78
C ASN A 142 -5.27 9.41 35.36
N THR A 143 -6.27 10.07 34.77
CA THR A 143 -7.57 9.47 34.49
C THR A 143 -8.25 10.12 33.29
N ILE A 144 -9.05 9.33 32.58
CA ILE A 144 -9.81 9.74 31.39
C ILE A 144 -11.21 9.14 31.50
N THR A 145 -12.22 9.93 31.14
CA THR A 145 -13.63 9.50 31.12
C THR A 145 -14.39 10.27 30.06
N GLU A 146 -15.31 9.61 29.35
CA GLU A 146 -16.28 10.26 28.47
C GLU A 146 -17.58 10.47 29.25
N ASP A 147 -18.16 11.68 29.16
CA ASP A 147 -19.49 11.95 29.71
C ASP A 147 -20.62 11.56 28.74
N SER A 148 -21.85 11.44 29.25
CA SER A 148 -23.05 11.11 28.47
C SER A 148 -23.37 12.08 27.32
N GLN A 149 -22.72 13.25 27.28
CA GLN A 149 -22.82 14.22 26.20
C GLN A 149 -21.71 14.05 25.14
N GLY A 150 -20.84 13.05 25.29
CA GLY A 150 -19.72 12.75 24.38
C GLY A 150 -18.50 13.65 24.58
N ASN A 151 -18.38 14.37 25.71
CA ASN A 151 -17.18 15.12 26.03
C ASN A 151 -16.18 14.26 26.79
N ILE A 152 -14.90 14.45 26.49
CA ILE A 152 -13.82 13.71 27.15
C ILE A 152 -13.22 14.57 28.25
N TRP A 153 -13.15 14.00 29.44
CA TRP A 153 -12.60 14.61 30.64
C TRP A 153 -11.24 14.00 30.95
N PHE A 154 -10.26 14.85 31.17
CA PHE A 154 -8.90 14.49 31.54
C PHE A 154 -8.62 15.01 32.94
N GLY A 155 -8.42 14.09 33.88
CA GLY A 155 -7.97 14.40 35.24
C GLY A 155 -6.48 14.14 35.36
N GLY A 156 -5.77 15.05 36.02
CA GLY A 156 -4.34 14.90 36.19
C GLY A 156 -3.79 15.86 37.22
N TYR A 157 -2.48 16.08 37.12
CA TYR A 157 -1.81 17.08 37.95
C TYR A 157 -2.21 18.49 37.48
N GLY A 158 -2.63 19.37 38.38
CA GLY A 158 -2.94 20.77 38.05
C GLY A 158 -4.42 21.07 37.76
N GLY A 159 -5.27 20.05 37.64
CA GLY A 159 -6.74 20.19 37.60
C GLY A 159 -7.40 19.23 36.61
N VAL A 160 -8.50 19.69 36.01
CA VAL A 160 -9.31 18.93 35.06
C VAL A 160 -9.45 19.68 33.74
N SER A 161 -9.29 18.97 32.62
CA SER A 161 -9.57 19.47 31.28
C SER A 161 -10.77 18.76 30.65
N LYS A 162 -11.79 19.51 30.24
CA LYS A 162 -12.92 19.02 29.44
C LYS A 162 -12.67 19.33 27.96
N TYR A 163 -12.79 18.31 27.10
CA TYR A 163 -12.69 18.42 25.65
C TYR A 163 -14.01 18.03 24.98
N ASN A 164 -14.62 18.98 24.27
CA ASN A 164 -15.89 18.77 23.56
C ASN A 164 -15.70 18.41 22.07
N GLY A 165 -14.50 17.98 21.67
CA GLY A 165 -14.13 17.80 20.27
C GLY A 165 -13.79 19.09 19.51
N LYS A 166 -14.00 20.28 20.09
CA LYS A 166 -13.65 21.57 19.47
C LYS A 166 -12.54 22.29 20.21
N SER A 167 -12.63 22.37 21.54
CA SER A 167 -11.75 23.17 22.39
C SER A 167 -11.65 22.55 23.79
N PHE A 168 -10.57 22.90 24.50
CA PHE A 168 -10.40 22.55 25.90
C PHE A 168 -10.93 23.64 26.83
N LYS A 169 -11.65 23.22 27.87
CA LYS A 169 -12.06 24.04 29.01
C LYS A 169 -11.43 23.47 30.28
N ASN A 170 -10.74 24.32 31.03
CA ASN A 170 -9.93 23.91 32.18
C ASN A 170 -10.57 24.34 33.50
N PHE A 171 -10.48 23.49 34.52
CA PHE A 171 -11.06 23.69 35.85
C PHE A 171 -10.01 23.41 36.94
N THR A 172 -9.97 24.28 37.95
CA THR A 172 -9.09 24.18 39.12
C THR A 172 -9.91 24.36 40.41
N THR A 173 -9.22 24.39 41.55
CA THR A 173 -9.79 24.74 42.87
C THR A 173 -10.52 26.10 42.88
N GLU A 174 -10.19 27.02 41.97
CA GLU A 174 -10.91 28.28 41.82
C GLU A 174 -12.38 28.07 41.41
N GLN A 175 -12.66 27.05 40.61
CA GLN A 175 -14.00 26.66 40.18
C GLN A 175 -14.68 25.69 41.15
N GLY A 176 -14.06 25.37 42.29
CA GLY A 176 -14.65 24.54 43.34
C GLY A 176 -14.16 23.10 43.38
N LEU A 177 -13.15 22.71 42.58
CA LEU A 177 -12.50 21.41 42.77
C LEU A 177 -11.94 21.29 44.19
N THR A 178 -12.03 20.10 44.78
CA THR A 178 -11.50 19.85 46.13
C THR A 178 -9.97 19.91 46.17
N ASP A 179 -9.31 19.47 45.09
CA ASP A 179 -7.87 19.55 44.88
C ASP A 179 -7.58 19.59 43.36
N ASN A 180 -6.39 20.07 42.99
CA ASN A 180 -5.92 20.10 41.61
C ASN A 180 -5.22 18.79 41.20
N ASP A 181 -4.93 17.87 42.12
CA ASP A 181 -4.40 16.54 41.79
C ASP A 181 -5.55 15.53 41.73
N VAL A 182 -6.12 15.37 40.55
CA VAL A 182 -7.27 14.49 40.31
C VAL A 182 -6.76 13.09 39.94
N LEU A 183 -7.22 12.09 40.69
CA LEU A 183 -6.76 10.70 40.58
C LEU A 183 -7.72 9.82 39.77
N LYS A 184 -9.03 10.03 39.93
CA LYS A 184 -10.07 9.27 39.22
C LYS A 184 -11.26 10.16 38.87
N ILE A 185 -11.82 9.97 37.68
CA ILE A 185 -13.10 10.53 37.26
C ILE A 185 -14.01 9.35 36.89
N ILE A 186 -15.29 9.44 37.25
CA ILE A 186 -16.36 8.57 36.74
C ILE A 186 -17.63 9.39 36.54
N GLU A 187 -18.52 8.95 35.64
CA GLU A 187 -19.90 9.42 35.56
C GLU A 187 -20.80 8.36 36.18
N ASP A 188 -21.71 8.78 37.06
CA ASP A 188 -22.74 7.88 37.61
C ASP A 188 -23.93 7.75 36.66
N ASN A 189 -24.82 6.79 36.93
CA ASN A 189 -26.03 6.57 36.14
C ASN A 189 -27.01 7.76 36.10
N LYS A 190 -26.86 8.76 36.98
CA LYS A 190 -27.67 9.99 37.04
C LYS A 190 -27.07 11.09 36.16
N GLY A 191 -25.92 10.84 35.52
CA GLY A 191 -25.17 11.80 34.72
C GLY A 191 -24.36 12.79 35.57
N THR A 192 -24.12 12.50 36.85
CA THR A 192 -23.25 13.30 37.71
C THR A 192 -21.83 12.77 37.63
N LEU A 193 -20.88 13.67 37.37
CA LEU A 193 -19.47 13.34 37.35
C LEU A 193 -18.88 13.45 38.75
N TRP A 194 -18.10 12.45 39.15
CA TRP A 194 -17.42 12.37 40.44
C TRP A 194 -15.91 12.40 40.26
N PHE A 195 -15.23 13.23 41.05
CA PHE A 195 -13.80 13.50 40.93
C PHE A 195 -13.11 13.14 42.25
N ALA A 196 -12.28 12.10 42.22
CA ALA A 196 -11.43 11.68 43.34
C ALA A 196 -10.11 12.45 43.33
N SER A 197 -9.62 12.82 44.51
CA SER A 197 -8.37 13.57 44.66
C SER A 197 -7.62 13.21 45.94
N GLN A 198 -6.44 13.80 46.14
CA GLN A 198 -5.63 13.65 47.35
C GLN A 198 -6.32 14.19 48.62
N ARG A 199 -7.32 15.08 48.48
CA ARG A 199 -7.97 15.78 49.61
C ARG A 199 -9.48 15.55 49.68
N GLY A 200 -9.96 14.46 49.10
CA GLY A 200 -11.35 14.05 49.10
C GLY A 200 -11.99 14.02 47.71
N VAL A 201 -13.32 14.11 47.68
CA VAL A 201 -14.13 13.96 46.47
C VAL A 201 -14.96 15.23 46.22
N CYS A 202 -15.21 15.54 44.95
CA CYS A 202 -16.24 16.51 44.56
C CYS A 202 -17.07 15.95 43.41
N SER A 203 -18.27 16.51 43.22
CA SER A 203 -19.16 16.18 42.11
C SER A 203 -19.47 17.38 41.23
N TYR A 204 -19.80 17.12 39.97
CA TYR A 204 -20.24 18.09 38.99
C TYR A 204 -21.44 17.51 38.24
N ASN A 205 -22.58 18.18 38.32
CA ASN A 205 -23.75 17.83 37.55
C ASN A 205 -23.89 18.79 36.36
N PRO A 206 -23.71 18.34 35.11
CA PRO A 206 -23.82 19.20 33.94
C PRO A 206 -25.24 19.75 33.71
N ASN A 207 -26.28 19.10 34.27
CA ASN A 207 -27.67 19.50 34.15
C ASN A 207 -28.12 20.47 35.25
N ASP A 208 -27.31 20.65 36.30
CA ASP A 208 -27.63 21.55 37.39
C ASP A 208 -27.32 23.00 37.00
N THR A 209 -28.37 23.73 36.61
CA THR A 209 -28.31 25.15 36.23
C THR A 209 -28.35 26.10 37.44
N THR A 210 -28.50 25.57 38.66
CA THR A 210 -28.62 26.39 39.89
C THR A 210 -27.28 26.79 40.50
N VAL A 211 -26.18 26.20 40.03
CA VAL A 211 -24.85 26.41 40.58
C VAL A 211 -24.26 27.73 40.05
N GLY A 212 -23.86 28.62 40.97
CA GLY A 212 -23.20 29.91 40.67
C GLY A 212 -21.77 29.78 40.12
N GLN A 213 -20.87 30.69 40.46
CA GLN A 213 -19.48 30.73 39.92
C GLN A 213 -18.62 29.48 40.20
N LYS A 214 -19.02 28.58 41.12
CA LYS A 214 -18.29 27.36 41.49
C LYS A 214 -19.08 26.09 41.16
N PRO A 215 -18.93 25.52 39.95
CA PRO A 215 -19.74 24.40 39.48
C PRO A 215 -19.53 23.07 40.23
N PHE A 216 -18.42 22.91 40.96
CA PHE A 216 -18.11 21.66 41.68
C PHE A 216 -18.58 21.72 43.15
N LYS A 217 -19.25 20.65 43.60
CA LYS A 217 -19.71 20.50 44.98
C LYS A 217 -18.81 19.52 45.74
N LYS A 218 -18.17 19.99 46.81
CA LYS A 218 -17.30 19.15 47.65
C LYS A 218 -18.14 18.21 48.53
N MET A 219 -17.65 16.99 48.71
CA MET A 219 -18.20 16.04 49.68
C MET A 219 -17.49 16.20 51.04
N GLU A 220 -18.23 16.51 52.09
CA GLU A 220 -17.66 16.87 53.40
C GLU A 220 -17.15 15.67 54.23
N LEU A 221 -17.66 14.47 53.96
CA LEU A 221 -17.39 13.26 54.75
C LEU A 221 -16.04 12.60 54.40
N LEU A 222 -15.65 12.57 53.11
CA LEU A 222 -14.38 12.01 52.66
C LEU A 222 -13.34 13.12 52.52
N LYS A 223 -12.45 13.24 53.52
CA LYS A 223 -11.42 14.29 53.57
C LYS A 223 -10.02 13.78 53.20
N GLY A 224 -9.79 12.48 53.31
CA GLY A 224 -8.54 11.82 52.91
C GLY A 224 -8.41 11.59 51.41
N GLN A 225 -7.30 10.98 51.01
CA GLN A 225 -7.02 10.62 49.62
C GLN A 225 -7.98 9.51 49.17
N VAL A 226 -8.65 9.74 48.03
CA VAL A 226 -9.46 8.73 47.35
C VAL A 226 -8.79 8.40 46.02
N ASN A 227 -8.38 7.14 45.87
CA ASN A 227 -7.61 6.65 44.73
C ASN A 227 -8.51 6.21 43.57
N ASP A 228 -9.65 5.61 43.87
CA ASP A 228 -10.55 5.05 42.87
C ASP A 228 -12.01 5.18 43.30
N ILE A 229 -12.89 5.28 42.30
CA ILE A 229 -14.34 5.35 42.46
C ILE A 229 -14.95 4.39 41.44
N MET A 230 -15.97 3.66 41.86
CA MET A 230 -16.73 2.75 41.02
C MET A 230 -18.21 2.82 41.37
N GLU A 231 -19.08 2.75 40.38
CA GLU A 231 -20.50 2.48 40.56
C GLU A 231 -20.74 0.97 40.38
N ASP A 232 -21.43 0.34 41.32
CA ASP A 232 -21.78 -1.08 41.22
C ASP A 232 -23.08 -1.32 40.42
N SER A 233 -23.38 -2.58 40.16
CA SER A 233 -24.58 -3.06 39.46
C SER A 233 -25.90 -2.71 40.15
N HIS A 234 -25.87 -2.24 41.40
CA HIS A 234 -27.01 -1.79 42.17
C HIS A 234 -27.08 -0.26 42.26
N ASN A 235 -26.27 0.46 41.47
CA ASN A 235 -26.16 1.92 41.44
C ASN A 235 -25.67 2.54 42.76
N GLN A 236 -24.86 1.80 43.51
CA GLN A 236 -24.17 2.33 44.68
C GLN A 236 -22.77 2.80 44.27
N LEU A 237 -22.37 3.98 44.74
CA LEU A 237 -21.02 4.48 44.56
C LEU A 237 -20.11 3.95 45.67
N TRP A 238 -18.97 3.42 45.26
CA TRP A 238 -17.91 2.93 46.12
C TRP A 238 -16.67 3.80 45.97
N PHE A 239 -16.03 4.11 47.10
CA PHE A 239 -14.85 4.95 47.19
C PHE A 239 -13.73 4.18 47.87
N ALA A 240 -12.61 4.01 47.17
CA ALA A 240 -11.41 3.34 47.67
C ALA A 240 -10.30 4.38 47.92
N GLY A 241 -9.72 4.41 49.12
CA GLY A 241 -8.71 5.41 49.48
C GLY A 241 -7.86 5.08 50.70
N SER A 242 -7.19 6.11 51.22
CA SER A 242 -6.33 6.02 52.41
C SER A 242 -7.11 5.77 53.71
N GLU A 243 -8.38 6.18 53.75
CA GLU A 243 -9.29 5.97 54.87
C GLU A 243 -10.11 4.67 54.72
N GLY A 244 -9.62 3.74 53.89
CA GLY A 244 -10.27 2.47 53.60
C GLY A 244 -11.30 2.57 52.47
N VAL A 245 -12.40 1.83 52.62
CA VAL A 245 -13.43 1.64 51.60
C VAL A 245 -14.77 2.09 52.13
N TRP A 246 -15.42 2.97 51.38
CA TRP A 246 -16.71 3.56 51.71
C TRP A 246 -17.69 3.29 50.58
N LYS A 247 -18.98 3.19 50.90
CA LYS A 247 -20.04 3.11 49.88
C LYS A 247 -21.24 3.98 50.23
N THR A 248 -22.01 4.38 49.24
CA THR A 248 -23.29 5.06 49.45
C THR A 248 -24.36 4.11 49.97
N SER A 249 -25.24 4.61 50.83
CA SER A 249 -26.42 3.88 51.32
C SER A 249 -27.40 3.61 50.18
N SER A 250 -28.15 2.51 50.29
CA SER A 250 -29.24 2.16 49.37
C SER A 250 -30.46 3.07 49.54
N ASP A 251 -30.59 3.71 50.71
CA ASP A 251 -31.68 4.62 51.04
C ASP A 251 -31.35 6.04 50.54
N ALA A 252 -32.33 6.75 49.99
CA ALA A 252 -32.22 7.99 49.21
C ALA A 252 -31.56 9.23 49.89
N ASN A 253 -30.84 9.06 51.00
CA ASN A 253 -30.23 10.12 51.80
C ASN A 253 -28.72 10.35 51.57
N ASP A 254 -28.09 9.78 50.54
CA ASP A 254 -26.65 9.97 50.24
C ASP A 254 -25.72 9.74 51.46
N GLU A 255 -26.12 8.92 52.43
CA GLU A 255 -25.30 8.57 53.60
C GLU A 255 -24.17 7.62 53.18
N LEU A 256 -22.97 7.80 53.77
CA LEU A 256 -21.80 6.95 53.50
C LEU A 256 -21.59 5.91 54.59
N ILE A 257 -21.36 4.67 54.18
CA ILE A 257 -21.12 3.52 55.05
C ILE A 257 -19.67 3.07 54.88
N ASN A 258 -18.91 3.01 55.98
CA ASN A 258 -17.57 2.42 55.98
C ASN A 258 -17.69 0.89 55.98
N VAL A 259 -17.08 0.24 54.98
CA VAL A 259 -17.10 -1.21 54.80
C VAL A 259 -15.71 -1.84 54.86
N SER A 260 -14.70 -1.08 55.28
CA SER A 260 -13.28 -1.51 55.31
C SER A 260 -13.05 -2.81 56.09
N ASP A 261 -13.77 -3.00 57.21
CA ASP A 261 -13.66 -4.20 58.04
C ASP A 261 -14.12 -5.48 57.30
N LYS A 262 -15.07 -5.35 56.36
CA LYS A 262 -15.57 -6.49 55.56
C LYS A 262 -14.53 -7.03 54.59
N PHE A 263 -13.51 -6.25 54.26
CA PHE A 263 -12.38 -6.60 53.41
C PHE A 263 -11.10 -6.90 54.20
N ASN A 264 -11.17 -6.87 55.54
CA ASN A 264 -10.01 -7.02 56.43
C ASN A 264 -8.89 -5.99 56.18
N LEU A 265 -9.26 -4.74 55.86
CA LEU A 265 -8.33 -3.67 55.44
C LEU A 265 -7.74 -2.84 56.59
N LYS A 266 -7.54 -3.42 57.79
CA LYS A 266 -7.07 -2.64 58.94
C LYS A 266 -5.70 -2.00 58.65
N ASN A 267 -5.68 -0.66 58.51
CA ASN A 267 -4.52 0.19 58.18
C ASN A 267 -3.93 0.02 56.77
N ASN A 268 -4.63 -0.64 55.85
CA ASN A 268 -4.18 -0.78 54.45
C ASN A 268 -4.88 0.24 53.54
N VAL A 269 -4.15 0.71 52.52
CA VAL A 269 -4.65 1.68 51.55
C VAL A 269 -5.33 0.93 50.40
N ALA A 270 -6.58 1.25 50.12
CA ALA A 270 -7.27 0.74 48.95
C ALA A 270 -6.86 1.57 47.73
N MET A 271 -6.27 0.91 46.73
CA MET A 271 -5.70 1.56 45.54
C MET A 271 -6.66 1.55 44.35
N THR A 272 -7.43 0.48 44.20
CA THR A 272 -8.35 0.28 43.08
C THR A 272 -9.49 -0.64 43.48
N ILE A 273 -10.64 -0.50 42.81
CA ILE A 273 -11.84 -1.27 43.08
C ILE A 273 -12.54 -1.67 41.77
N ALA A 274 -13.06 -2.89 41.71
CA ALA A 274 -13.81 -3.41 40.57
C ALA A 274 -14.90 -4.39 41.04
N GLU A 275 -16.02 -4.46 40.31
CA GLU A 275 -17.06 -5.47 40.51
C GLU A 275 -16.98 -6.49 39.37
N ASP A 276 -17.03 -7.78 39.71
CA ASP A 276 -17.15 -8.83 38.70
C ASP A 276 -18.60 -9.13 38.32
N THR A 277 -18.79 -9.91 37.26
CA THR A 277 -20.11 -10.27 36.72
C THR A 277 -21.01 -11.02 37.69
N GLU A 278 -20.50 -11.47 38.84
CA GLU A 278 -21.29 -12.14 39.86
C GLU A 278 -21.64 -11.23 41.05
N GLY A 279 -21.26 -9.95 40.97
CA GLY A 279 -21.43 -8.98 42.04
C GLY A 279 -20.38 -9.08 43.15
N THR A 280 -19.25 -9.77 42.91
CA THR A 280 -18.14 -9.77 43.87
C THR A 280 -17.32 -8.51 43.69
N ILE A 281 -17.14 -7.78 44.78
CA ILE A 281 -16.31 -6.56 44.83
C ILE A 281 -14.87 -6.97 45.11
N TRP A 282 -13.98 -6.57 44.23
CA TRP A 282 -12.53 -6.79 44.28
C TRP A 282 -11.83 -5.49 44.65
N ILE A 283 -10.89 -5.56 45.58
CA ILE A 283 -10.14 -4.41 46.08
C ILE A 283 -8.65 -4.71 46.02
N GLY A 284 -7.95 -3.91 45.25
CA GLY A 284 -6.50 -3.95 45.18
C GLY A 284 -5.90 -3.04 46.25
N THR A 285 -4.95 -3.56 47.01
CA THR A 285 -4.18 -2.78 47.98
C THR A 285 -2.69 -2.79 47.63
N ASN A 286 -1.89 -2.10 48.44
CA ASN A 286 -0.43 -2.18 48.37
C ASN A 286 0.17 -3.49 48.91
N VAL A 287 -0.62 -4.36 49.55
CA VAL A 287 -0.14 -5.56 50.25
C VAL A 287 -0.83 -6.86 49.85
N ALA A 288 -2.06 -6.81 49.32
CA ALA A 288 -2.87 -7.96 48.96
C ALA A 288 -4.03 -7.60 48.02
N LEU A 289 -4.62 -8.63 47.41
CA LEU A 289 -5.89 -8.56 46.70
C LEU A 289 -7.02 -9.07 47.62
N CYS A 290 -7.97 -8.22 47.95
CA CYS A 290 -9.12 -8.54 48.79
C CYS A 290 -10.37 -8.68 47.94
N ARG A 291 -11.32 -9.52 48.36
CA ARG A 291 -12.62 -9.64 47.69
C ARG A 291 -13.76 -9.90 48.68
N PHE A 292 -14.94 -9.40 48.35
CA PHE A 292 -16.15 -9.46 49.17
C PHE A 292 -17.37 -9.59 48.28
N ARG A 293 -18.27 -10.51 48.61
CA ARG A 293 -19.57 -10.63 47.93
C ARG A 293 -20.68 -10.09 48.83
N PRO A 294 -21.31 -8.95 48.48
CA PRO A 294 -22.44 -8.40 49.22
C PRO A 294 -23.64 -9.35 49.21
N ALA A 295 -24.49 -9.26 50.23
CA ALA A 295 -25.76 -9.99 50.24
C ALA A 295 -26.73 -9.38 49.22
N SER A 296 -27.23 -10.20 48.32
CA SER A 296 -28.40 -9.90 47.48
C SER A 296 -29.58 -10.76 47.94
N SER A 297 -30.79 -10.52 47.41
CA SER A 297 -32.08 -11.02 47.94
C SER A 297 -32.23 -12.55 48.09
N ASN A 298 -31.22 -13.36 47.76
CA ASN A 298 -31.16 -14.81 48.00
C ASN A 298 -29.75 -15.35 48.35
N VAL A 299 -28.75 -14.50 48.66
CA VAL A 299 -27.35 -14.91 48.88
C VAL A 299 -26.80 -14.36 50.19
N THR A 300 -26.20 -15.22 51.01
CA THR A 300 -25.50 -14.82 52.24
C THR A 300 -24.23 -14.03 51.92
N GLU A 301 -23.94 -12.97 52.68
CA GLU A 301 -22.66 -12.26 52.59
C GLU A 301 -21.50 -13.25 52.67
N LYS A 302 -20.49 -13.08 51.80
CA LYS A 302 -19.29 -13.92 51.79
C LYS A 302 -18.05 -13.03 51.75
N THR A 303 -17.27 -13.09 52.83
CA THR A 303 -15.92 -12.51 52.91
C THR A 303 -14.90 -13.58 52.56
N PHE A 304 -13.85 -13.20 51.84
CA PHE A 304 -12.78 -14.09 51.44
C PHE A 304 -11.46 -13.68 52.10
N GLU A 305 -10.55 -14.63 52.23
CA GLU A 305 -9.18 -14.35 52.70
C GLU A 305 -8.41 -13.50 51.67
N PRO A 306 -7.53 -12.58 52.11
CA PRO A 306 -6.68 -11.80 51.21
C PRO A 306 -5.74 -12.72 50.42
N LEU A 307 -5.69 -12.51 49.10
CA LEU A 307 -4.84 -13.26 48.19
C LEU A 307 -3.50 -12.53 48.00
N THR A 308 -2.41 -13.30 48.05
CA THR A 308 -1.02 -12.80 48.01
C THR A 308 -0.16 -13.63 47.04
N GLU A 309 1.14 -13.32 46.96
CA GLU A 309 2.13 -14.11 46.21
C GLU A 309 2.17 -15.59 46.63
N ALA A 310 1.83 -15.90 47.88
CA ALA A 310 1.68 -17.30 48.34
C ALA A 310 0.55 -18.06 47.62
N ASP A 311 -0.43 -17.32 47.09
CA ASP A 311 -1.59 -17.83 46.35
C ASP A 311 -1.38 -17.77 44.83
N SER A 312 -0.11 -17.70 44.38
CA SER A 312 0.30 -17.57 42.97
C SER A 312 0.03 -16.21 42.32
N LEU A 313 -0.35 -15.18 43.06
CA LEU A 313 -0.42 -13.82 42.54
C LEU A 313 0.99 -13.34 42.13
N VAL A 314 1.15 -12.70 40.97
CA VAL A 314 2.49 -12.27 40.51
C VAL A 314 3.17 -11.25 41.44
N ASN A 315 2.39 -10.40 42.11
CA ASN A 315 2.92 -9.43 43.07
C ASN A 315 1.83 -8.89 44.00
N ASN A 316 2.19 -8.64 45.26
CA ASN A 316 1.28 -8.14 46.30
C ASN A 316 0.81 -6.67 46.10
N SER A 317 1.54 -5.85 45.35
CA SER A 317 1.21 -4.44 45.12
C SER A 317 0.32 -4.29 43.89
N ILE A 318 -0.98 -4.14 44.11
CA ILE A 318 -1.99 -3.99 43.06
C ILE A 318 -2.06 -2.55 42.57
N MET A 319 -2.08 -2.36 41.26
CA MET A 319 -2.14 -1.05 40.60
C MET A 319 -3.50 -0.78 39.94
N CYS A 320 -4.10 -1.80 39.32
CA CYS A 320 -5.41 -1.71 38.68
C CYS A 320 -6.10 -3.07 38.65
N ILE A 321 -7.43 -3.06 38.59
CA ILE A 321 -8.25 -4.26 38.36
C ILE A 321 -9.21 -3.95 37.21
N THR A 322 -9.39 -4.92 36.32
CA THR A 322 -10.32 -4.81 35.19
C THR A 322 -11.03 -6.13 35.00
N VAL A 323 -12.33 -6.05 34.71
CA VAL A 323 -13.14 -7.21 34.35
C VAL A 323 -13.43 -7.10 32.87
N ASP A 324 -13.00 -8.10 32.10
CA ASP A 324 -13.21 -8.11 30.65
C ASP A 324 -14.67 -8.45 30.28
N SER A 325 -15.03 -8.29 29.01
CA SER A 325 -16.36 -8.59 28.47
C SER A 325 -16.77 -10.06 28.64
N GLN A 326 -15.82 -10.97 28.90
CA GLN A 326 -16.06 -12.38 29.18
C GLN A 326 -16.26 -12.66 30.69
N GLY A 327 -16.17 -11.63 31.54
CA GLY A 327 -16.32 -11.74 32.99
C GLY A 327 -15.09 -12.27 33.71
N THR A 328 -13.92 -12.26 33.05
CA THR A 328 -12.64 -12.64 33.67
C THR A 328 -12.04 -11.45 34.39
N VAL A 329 -11.52 -11.68 35.59
CA VAL A 329 -10.85 -10.66 36.40
C VAL A 329 -9.36 -10.63 36.08
N TRP A 330 -8.87 -9.46 35.70
CA TRP A 330 -7.48 -9.15 35.39
C TRP A 330 -6.91 -8.16 36.40
N ILE A 331 -5.72 -8.45 36.90
CA ILE A 331 -5.08 -7.69 37.96
C ILE A 331 -3.73 -7.19 37.48
N GLY A 332 -3.60 -5.88 37.30
CA GLY A 332 -2.31 -5.24 37.02
C GLY A 332 -1.57 -4.94 38.33
N THR A 333 -0.30 -5.33 38.39
CA THR A 333 0.53 -5.18 39.59
C THR A 333 1.87 -4.51 39.28
N LYS A 334 2.73 -4.34 40.29
CA LYS A 334 4.12 -3.94 40.05
C LYS A 334 4.99 -5.02 39.37
N GLY A 335 4.61 -6.29 39.47
CA GLY A 335 5.39 -7.45 38.98
C GLY A 335 4.90 -8.04 37.66
N GLY A 336 3.71 -7.68 37.19
CA GLY A 336 3.12 -8.16 35.96
C GLY A 336 1.60 -8.07 35.98
N VAL A 337 0.95 -8.84 35.11
CA VAL A 337 -0.50 -9.02 35.10
C VAL A 337 -0.85 -10.43 35.59
N SER A 338 -1.83 -10.53 36.48
CA SER A 338 -2.41 -11.82 36.90
C SER A 338 -3.83 -11.96 36.35
N LYS A 339 -4.10 -13.04 35.63
CA LYS A 339 -5.45 -13.43 35.20
C LYS A 339 -6.04 -14.41 36.20
N TYR A 340 -7.18 -14.08 36.80
CA TYR A 340 -7.81 -14.94 37.80
C TYR A 340 -8.57 -16.10 37.15
N ASN A 341 -8.24 -17.33 37.56
CA ASN A 341 -8.97 -18.52 37.15
C ASN A 341 -10.05 -18.85 38.19
N LYS A 342 -11.32 -18.58 37.86
CA LYS A 342 -12.47 -18.84 38.74
C LYS A 342 -12.63 -20.32 39.12
N LYS A 343 -12.22 -21.26 38.26
CA LYS A 343 -12.41 -22.70 38.48
C LYS A 343 -11.46 -23.26 39.52
N THR A 344 -10.19 -22.88 39.44
CA THR A 344 -9.12 -23.39 40.31
C THR A 344 -8.85 -22.46 41.49
N GLY A 345 -9.24 -21.19 41.40
CA GLY A 345 -8.86 -20.16 42.36
C GLY A 345 -7.41 -19.67 42.21
N SER A 346 -6.68 -20.13 41.20
CA SER A 346 -5.28 -19.76 40.92
C SER A 346 -5.16 -18.63 39.89
N PHE A 347 -3.92 -18.19 39.61
CA PHE A 347 -3.62 -17.14 38.65
C PHE A 347 -2.75 -17.63 37.50
N ILE A 348 -3.01 -17.09 36.30
CA ILE A 348 -2.07 -17.17 35.17
C ILE A 348 -1.35 -15.83 35.10
N ASN A 349 -0.03 -15.84 35.22
CA ASN A 349 0.78 -14.64 35.33
C ASN A 349 1.47 -14.30 34.00
N PHE A 350 1.43 -13.04 33.63
CA PHE A 350 2.12 -12.47 32.47
C PHE A 350 3.17 -11.49 32.98
N THR A 351 4.44 -11.80 32.70
CA THR A 351 5.60 -10.95 32.99
C THR A 351 6.39 -10.70 31.71
N LYS A 352 7.58 -10.09 31.81
CA LYS A 352 8.54 -10.01 30.71
C LYS A 352 8.85 -11.37 30.07
N GLU A 353 8.88 -12.43 30.87
CA GLU A 353 9.14 -13.79 30.39
C GLU A 353 7.98 -14.39 29.58
N GLN A 354 6.78 -13.78 29.64
CA GLN A 354 5.58 -14.21 28.92
C GLN A 354 5.15 -13.20 27.83
N GLY A 355 5.92 -12.14 27.59
CA GLY A 355 5.67 -11.20 26.49
C GLY A 355 5.46 -9.74 26.86
N LEU A 356 5.39 -9.39 28.16
CA LEU A 356 5.33 -7.98 28.54
C LEU A 356 6.64 -7.25 28.24
N ALA A 357 6.57 -6.01 27.79
CA ALA A 357 7.75 -5.15 27.67
C ALA A 357 8.23 -4.63 29.02
N PHE A 358 7.31 -4.46 29.98
CA PHE A 358 7.63 -4.02 31.34
C PHE A 358 6.65 -4.58 32.37
N ASN A 359 7.17 -4.99 33.53
CA ASN A 359 6.40 -5.72 34.54
C ASN A 359 5.41 -4.83 35.30
N ARG A 360 5.74 -3.55 35.55
CA ARG A 360 4.82 -2.65 36.25
C ARG A 360 3.71 -2.23 35.29
N VAL A 361 2.49 -2.72 35.52
CA VAL A 361 1.29 -2.41 34.75
C VAL A 361 0.38 -1.51 35.57
N ASN A 362 0.18 -0.28 35.10
CA ASN A 362 -0.63 0.73 35.81
C ASN A 362 -2.10 0.74 35.37
N SER A 363 -2.39 0.28 34.15
CA SER A 363 -3.76 0.23 33.63
C SER A 363 -3.97 -0.93 32.66
N ILE A 364 -5.20 -1.41 32.60
CA ILE A 364 -5.67 -2.42 31.65
C ILE A 364 -6.92 -1.84 31.00
N THR A 365 -7.01 -1.91 29.67
CA THR A 365 -8.17 -1.41 28.93
C THR A 365 -8.56 -2.42 27.86
N GLU A 366 -9.83 -2.79 27.81
CA GLU A 366 -10.35 -3.69 26.79
C GLU A 366 -10.85 -2.89 25.58
N ASP A 367 -10.50 -3.33 24.38
CA ASP A 367 -11.01 -2.73 23.15
C ASP A 367 -12.40 -3.27 22.76
N ALA A 368 -12.89 -2.93 21.56
CA ALA A 368 -14.21 -3.40 21.10
C ALA A 368 -14.22 -4.88 20.67
N ALA A 369 -13.07 -5.46 20.31
CA ALA A 369 -12.98 -6.85 19.88
C ALA A 369 -12.68 -7.83 21.03
N GLY A 370 -12.38 -7.31 22.22
CA GLY A 370 -12.02 -8.09 23.40
C GLY A 370 -10.51 -8.21 23.65
N SER A 371 -9.68 -7.51 22.88
CA SER A 371 -8.23 -7.47 23.17
C SER A 371 -7.95 -6.54 24.35
N LEU A 372 -6.99 -6.94 25.18
CA LEU A 372 -6.59 -6.19 26.36
C LEU A 372 -5.33 -5.38 26.09
N TRP A 373 -5.31 -4.14 26.55
CA TRP A 373 -4.21 -3.20 26.39
C TRP A 373 -3.60 -2.92 27.75
N PHE A 374 -2.38 -3.41 27.96
CA PHE A 374 -1.63 -3.24 29.20
C PHE A 374 -0.79 -1.97 29.14
N GLY A 375 -1.19 -0.96 29.90
CA GLY A 375 -0.44 0.29 30.10
C GLY A 375 0.68 0.09 31.10
N THR A 376 1.92 0.04 30.61
CA THR A 376 3.10 -0.21 31.44
C THR A 376 3.81 1.06 31.88
N HIS A 377 4.57 0.99 32.97
CA HIS A 377 5.42 2.08 33.42
C HIS A 377 6.77 2.08 32.68
N GLY A 378 6.84 2.76 31.55
CA GLY A 378 8.08 2.99 30.78
C GLY A 378 8.27 2.07 29.58
N GLY A 379 7.51 0.96 29.48
CA GLY A 379 7.53 0.02 28.36
C GLY A 379 6.49 0.27 27.26
N GLY A 380 5.67 1.31 27.40
CA GLY A 380 4.57 1.64 26.50
C GLY A 380 3.31 0.81 26.76
N LEU A 381 2.58 0.53 25.69
CA LEU A 381 1.37 -0.31 25.67
C LEU A 381 1.70 -1.69 25.13
N ASN A 382 1.14 -2.75 25.72
CA ASN A 382 1.19 -4.10 25.15
C ASN A 382 -0.23 -4.56 24.88
N ARG A 383 -0.52 -4.93 23.63
CA ARG A 383 -1.81 -5.50 23.27
C ARG A 383 -1.75 -7.02 23.37
N TYR A 384 -2.65 -7.58 24.16
CA TYR A 384 -2.87 -9.01 24.34
C TYR A 384 -4.17 -9.41 23.64
N ASP A 385 -4.04 -10.27 22.63
CA ASP A 385 -5.15 -10.73 21.76
C ASP A 385 -5.75 -12.07 22.20
N GLY A 386 -5.50 -12.51 23.43
CA GLY A 386 -5.98 -13.77 23.96
C GLY A 386 -4.98 -14.94 23.83
N PRO A 387 -5.37 -16.15 24.27
CA PRO A 387 -4.51 -17.34 24.30
C PRO A 387 -4.48 -18.10 22.98
N ALA A 388 -5.02 -17.53 21.90
CA ALA A 388 -5.17 -18.22 20.62
C ALA A 388 -3.83 -18.65 20.02
N VAL A 389 -2.74 -17.91 20.26
CA VAL A 389 -1.40 -18.27 19.81
C VAL A 389 -0.47 -18.27 21.03
N LEU A 390 0.14 -19.42 21.30
CA LEU A 390 1.18 -19.57 22.31
C LEU A 390 2.46 -20.10 21.67
N GLU A 391 3.59 -19.63 22.16
CA GLU A 391 4.91 -19.96 21.63
C GLU A 391 5.76 -20.68 22.66
N PHE A 392 6.51 -21.66 22.17
CA PHE A 392 7.43 -22.46 22.96
C PHE A 392 8.79 -22.44 22.25
N THR A 393 9.78 -21.86 22.94
CA THR A 393 11.17 -21.79 22.47
C THR A 393 12.10 -22.38 23.54
N ASN A 394 13.41 -22.36 23.27
CA ASN A 394 14.43 -22.67 24.26
C ASN A 394 14.32 -21.86 25.56
N LYS A 395 13.82 -20.61 25.52
CA LYS A 395 13.56 -19.81 26.72
C LYS A 395 12.42 -20.35 27.57
N GLN A 396 11.45 -21.03 26.95
CA GLN A 396 10.33 -21.70 27.61
C GLN A 396 10.63 -23.17 27.93
N GLY A 397 11.87 -23.63 27.69
CA GLY A 397 12.33 -24.97 28.06
C GLY A 397 12.25 -26.03 26.97
N LEU A 398 11.75 -25.70 25.76
CA LEU A 398 11.76 -26.60 24.61
C LEU A 398 13.21 -26.76 24.09
N PRO A 399 13.78 -27.98 24.06
CA PRO A 399 15.12 -28.16 23.52
C PRO A 399 15.09 -28.13 21.98
N GLY A 400 16.09 -27.51 21.36
CA GLY A 400 16.11 -27.26 19.91
C GLY A 400 15.29 -26.02 19.50
N ASN A 401 15.34 -25.68 18.20
CA ASN A 401 14.68 -24.48 17.65
C ASN A 401 13.56 -24.88 16.67
N ALA A 402 13.92 -25.41 15.50
CA ALA A 402 12.94 -25.81 14.47
C ALA A 402 12.31 -27.16 14.83
N VAL A 403 10.99 -27.29 14.80
CA VAL A 403 10.32 -28.59 15.04
C VAL A 403 9.88 -29.19 13.71
N TYR A 404 10.44 -30.34 13.32
CA TYR A 404 10.21 -30.93 11.98
C TYR A 404 9.11 -31.99 11.95
N ALA A 405 8.80 -32.61 13.08
CA ALA A 405 7.72 -33.59 13.18
C ALA A 405 6.98 -33.47 14.51
N THR A 406 5.68 -33.73 14.47
CA THR A 406 4.79 -33.70 15.64
C THR A 406 3.81 -34.88 15.61
N THR A 407 3.58 -35.52 16.75
CA THR A 407 2.61 -36.62 16.89
C THR A 407 2.05 -36.66 18.32
N GLN A 408 1.04 -37.51 18.57
CA GLN A 408 0.40 -37.67 19.88
C GLN A 408 0.34 -39.14 20.29
N ASP A 409 0.70 -39.45 21.55
CA ASP A 409 0.55 -40.81 22.10
C ASP A 409 -0.91 -41.14 22.48
N TYR A 410 -1.19 -42.35 22.97
CA TYR A 410 -2.56 -42.74 23.36
C TYR A 410 -3.03 -42.11 24.67
N ASP A 411 -2.11 -41.66 25.49
CA ASP A 411 -2.42 -40.97 26.74
C ASP A 411 -2.73 -39.47 26.49
N GLY A 412 -2.66 -39.03 25.23
CA GLY A 412 -2.90 -37.65 24.81
C GLY A 412 -1.68 -36.74 24.90
N ASN A 413 -0.50 -37.27 25.28
CA ASN A 413 0.71 -36.45 25.37
C ASN A 413 1.25 -36.15 23.98
N MET A 414 1.67 -34.90 23.79
CA MET A 414 2.29 -34.46 22.54
C MET A 414 3.77 -34.86 22.49
N TRP A 415 4.22 -35.24 21.31
CA TRP A 415 5.59 -35.57 20.99
C TRP A 415 6.07 -34.69 19.84
N PHE A 416 7.26 -34.11 20.02
CA PHE A 416 7.88 -33.19 19.07
C PHE A 416 9.25 -33.72 18.66
N ALA A 417 9.69 -33.41 17.44
CA ALA A 417 11.03 -33.69 16.95
C ALA A 417 11.75 -32.37 16.58
N PRO A 418 12.35 -31.67 17.56
CA PRO A 418 13.11 -30.47 17.28
C PRO A 418 14.47 -30.80 16.68
N SER A 419 14.96 -29.90 15.83
CA SER A 419 16.26 -30.00 15.16
C SER A 419 17.38 -30.12 16.20
N ASN A 420 18.22 -31.15 16.05
CA ASN A 420 19.37 -31.42 16.92
C ASN A 420 19.01 -31.63 18.41
N ALA A 421 17.78 -32.00 18.73
CA ALA A 421 17.33 -32.25 20.11
C ALA A 421 16.69 -33.62 20.32
N GLY A 422 16.70 -34.48 19.30
CA GLY A 422 16.08 -35.80 19.29
C GLY A 422 14.56 -35.73 19.31
N ILE A 423 13.93 -36.53 20.18
CA ILE A 423 12.47 -36.53 20.36
C ILE A 423 12.13 -36.02 21.76
N VAL A 424 11.07 -35.22 21.84
CA VAL A 424 10.67 -34.53 23.07
C VAL A 424 9.22 -34.88 23.39
N LYS A 425 9.01 -35.51 24.54
CA LYS A 425 7.68 -35.73 25.11
C LYS A 425 7.27 -34.51 25.93
N TYR A 426 6.08 -33.97 25.67
CA TYR A 426 5.46 -32.92 26.46
C TYR A 426 4.35 -33.49 27.34
N ILE A 427 4.43 -33.20 28.64
CA ILE A 427 3.44 -33.60 29.64
C ILE A 427 2.89 -32.33 30.27
N GLU A 428 1.59 -32.07 30.12
CA GLU A 428 0.93 -30.93 30.75
C GLU A 428 0.81 -31.13 32.27
N ASN A 429 0.94 -30.04 33.05
CA ASN A 429 0.80 -30.07 34.51
C ASN A 429 -0.67 -29.83 34.91
N ASP A 430 -1.17 -30.67 35.81
CA ASP A 430 -2.51 -30.51 36.39
C ASP A 430 -2.66 -29.15 37.12
N GLY A 431 -3.68 -28.38 36.75
CA GLY A 431 -4.11 -27.17 37.47
C GLY A 431 -3.52 -25.82 37.02
N THR A 432 -2.58 -25.82 36.07
CA THR A 432 -2.02 -24.59 35.47
C THR A 432 -2.03 -24.67 33.94
N PRO A 433 -2.92 -23.95 33.25
CA PRO A 433 -2.97 -23.96 31.79
C PRO A 433 -1.62 -23.57 31.17
N TYR A 434 -1.18 -24.32 30.16
CA TYR A 434 0.03 -24.03 29.35
C TYR A 434 1.37 -24.21 30.08
N SER A 435 1.37 -24.86 31.23
CA SER A 435 2.58 -25.25 31.96
C SER A 435 2.69 -26.77 31.98
N GLY A 436 3.92 -27.27 31.89
CA GLY A 436 4.16 -28.71 31.75
C GLY A 436 5.62 -29.07 32.01
N SER A 437 6.02 -30.24 31.52
CA SER A 437 7.41 -30.67 31.49
C SER A 437 7.75 -31.26 30.12
N TYR A 438 8.95 -30.95 29.64
CA TYR A 438 9.55 -31.63 28.49
C TYR A 438 10.50 -32.73 28.97
N ILE A 439 10.46 -33.89 28.31
CA ILE A 439 11.39 -34.99 28.49
C ILE A 439 12.04 -35.26 27.13
N ASN A 440 13.34 -35.02 27.01
CA ASN A 440 14.07 -35.19 25.75
C ASN A 440 14.85 -36.51 25.71
N TYR A 441 14.77 -37.19 24.58
CA TYR A 441 15.52 -38.40 24.28
C TYR A 441 16.41 -38.11 23.08
N THR A 442 17.69 -38.43 23.19
CA THR A 442 18.73 -38.14 22.19
C THR A 442 19.46 -39.43 21.79
N SER A 443 20.51 -39.30 20.98
CA SER A 443 21.47 -40.34 20.67
C SER A 443 22.10 -40.97 21.92
N GLU A 444 22.19 -40.25 23.05
CA GLU A 444 22.62 -40.82 24.34
C GLU A 444 21.69 -41.92 24.87
N GLN A 445 20.39 -41.82 24.57
CA GLN A 445 19.37 -42.82 24.90
C GLN A 445 19.24 -43.91 23.83
N GLY A 446 19.94 -43.78 22.70
CA GLY A 446 19.99 -44.79 21.64
C GLY A 446 19.23 -44.44 20.36
N LEU A 447 18.81 -43.19 20.14
CA LEU A 447 18.29 -42.77 18.83
C LEU A 447 19.38 -42.82 17.76
N LEU A 448 18.97 -43.10 16.50
CA LEU A 448 19.88 -43.10 15.34
C LEU A 448 20.38 -41.70 14.95
N SER A 449 19.63 -40.66 15.30
CA SER A 449 19.90 -39.27 14.99
C SER A 449 19.16 -38.35 15.96
N ASP A 450 19.73 -37.18 16.23
CA ASP A 450 19.09 -36.12 17.02
C ASP A 450 18.19 -35.21 16.17
N THR A 451 17.97 -35.53 14.89
CA THR A 451 17.02 -34.83 14.03
C THR A 451 16.12 -35.85 13.32
N GLN A 452 14.81 -35.77 13.60
CA GLN A 452 13.79 -36.64 13.01
C GLN A 452 12.84 -35.77 12.16
N PHE A 453 12.50 -36.23 10.96
CA PHE A 453 11.70 -35.50 9.97
C PHE A 453 10.27 -36.00 9.83
N ALA A 454 10.00 -37.23 10.29
CA ALA A 454 8.69 -37.85 10.24
C ALA A 454 8.36 -38.51 11.58
N ALA A 455 7.10 -38.46 11.99
CA ALA A 455 6.63 -39.10 13.19
C ALA A 455 5.24 -39.70 12.96
N THR A 456 4.99 -40.91 13.45
CA THR A 456 3.67 -41.52 13.42
C THR A 456 3.46 -42.47 14.60
N LYS A 457 2.22 -42.89 14.81
CA LYS A 457 1.80 -43.86 15.83
C LYS A 457 1.14 -45.04 15.15
N ASP A 458 1.45 -46.25 15.60
CA ASP A 458 0.75 -47.46 15.16
C ASP A 458 -0.51 -47.74 16.00
N HIS A 459 -1.30 -48.75 15.62
CA HIS A 459 -2.51 -49.09 16.37
C HIS A 459 -2.21 -49.72 17.74
N GLU A 460 -0.99 -50.19 17.99
CA GLU A 460 -0.56 -50.80 19.26
C GLU A 460 -0.06 -49.76 20.28
N GLY A 461 0.19 -48.53 19.83
CA GLY A 461 0.62 -47.40 20.66
C GLY A 461 2.12 -47.14 20.61
N ASN A 462 2.83 -47.83 19.74
CA ASN A 462 4.23 -47.59 19.50
C ASN A 462 4.40 -46.35 18.63
N LEU A 463 5.40 -45.54 18.94
CA LEU A 463 5.73 -44.35 18.18
C LEU A 463 6.90 -44.65 17.24
N TYR A 464 6.83 -44.13 16.03
CA TYR A 464 7.85 -44.31 15.01
C TYR A 464 8.37 -42.95 14.57
N PHE A 465 9.68 -42.80 14.54
CA PHE A 465 10.37 -41.58 14.14
C PHE A 465 11.37 -41.89 13.02
N GLY A 466 11.30 -41.13 11.94
CA GLY A 466 12.18 -41.26 10.77
C GLY A 466 13.22 -40.15 10.73
N SER A 467 14.47 -40.51 10.51
CA SER A 467 15.60 -39.59 10.30
C SER A 467 16.32 -39.91 8.99
N TYR A 468 17.37 -39.16 8.68
CA TYR A 468 18.32 -39.54 7.62
C TYR A 468 19.20 -40.76 7.95
N SER A 469 19.17 -41.22 9.21
CA SER A 469 19.92 -42.40 9.66
C SER A 469 19.07 -43.67 9.72
N GLY A 470 17.79 -43.60 9.37
CA GLY A 470 16.84 -44.72 9.44
C GLY A 470 15.65 -44.49 10.38
N LEU A 471 14.98 -45.58 10.74
CA LEU A 471 13.72 -45.61 11.50
C LEU A 471 13.97 -46.02 12.96
N SER A 472 13.52 -45.20 13.91
CA SER A 472 13.51 -45.53 15.33
C SER A 472 12.08 -45.78 15.82
N LYS A 473 11.83 -46.95 16.40
CA LYS A 473 10.58 -47.32 17.09
C LYS A 473 10.74 -47.11 18.59
N PHE A 474 9.81 -46.43 19.21
CA PHE A 474 9.74 -46.18 20.65
C PHE A 474 8.55 -46.92 21.26
N GLU A 475 8.83 -47.81 22.21
CA GLU A 475 7.87 -48.69 22.88
C GLU A 475 7.83 -48.43 24.40
N GLY A 476 7.77 -47.16 24.80
CA GLY A 476 7.71 -46.73 26.20
C GLY A 476 9.02 -46.89 26.98
N LYS A 477 9.54 -48.13 27.12
CA LYS A 477 10.79 -48.45 27.84
C LYS A 477 11.93 -48.94 26.94
N THR A 478 11.61 -49.32 25.71
CA THR A 478 12.55 -49.84 24.71
C THR A 478 12.55 -48.96 23.47
N LEU A 479 13.71 -48.91 22.82
CA LEU A 479 13.93 -48.23 21.55
C LEU A 479 14.53 -49.24 20.57
N VAL A 480 13.92 -49.38 19.39
CA VAL A 480 14.35 -50.34 18.36
C VAL A 480 14.69 -49.59 17.09
N ASN A 481 15.89 -49.83 16.56
CA ASN A 481 16.39 -49.12 15.38
C ASN A 481 16.41 -50.04 14.15
N TYR A 482 15.92 -49.51 13.02
CA TYR A 482 15.93 -50.17 11.72
C TYR A 482 16.72 -49.32 10.71
N THR A 483 17.62 -49.98 9.99
CA THR A 483 18.50 -49.41 8.95
C THR A 483 18.45 -50.29 7.69
N GLU A 484 19.23 -49.98 6.66
CA GLU A 484 19.40 -50.85 5.48
C GLU A 484 19.79 -52.29 5.86
N SER A 485 20.59 -52.46 6.92
CA SER A 485 21.01 -53.78 7.40
C SER A 485 19.85 -54.66 7.91
N ASN A 486 18.69 -54.04 8.15
CA ASN A 486 17.45 -54.70 8.59
C ASN A 486 16.41 -54.85 7.46
N GLY A 487 16.72 -54.40 6.24
CA GLY A 487 15.87 -54.55 5.06
C GLY A 487 15.18 -53.29 4.56
N LEU A 488 15.41 -52.12 5.17
CA LEU A 488 14.99 -50.82 4.59
C LEU A 488 15.71 -50.58 3.25
N PRO A 489 15.04 -49.98 2.24
CA PRO A 489 15.66 -49.70 0.95
C PRO A 489 16.66 -48.52 1.01
N ASP A 490 16.42 -47.56 1.89
CA ASP A 490 17.21 -46.33 2.07
C ASP A 490 17.04 -45.87 3.53
N THR A 491 18.08 -45.30 4.12
CA THR A 491 18.03 -44.73 5.47
C THR A 491 17.42 -43.32 5.51
N GLU A 492 17.35 -42.62 4.38
CA GLU A 492 16.79 -41.27 4.31
C GLU A 492 15.26 -41.26 4.32
N ILE A 493 14.67 -41.31 5.52
CA ILE A 493 13.22 -41.33 5.70
C ILE A 493 12.64 -39.92 5.68
N THR A 494 11.69 -39.69 4.77
CA THR A 494 11.04 -38.39 4.58
C THR A 494 9.62 -38.34 5.14
N THR A 495 8.92 -39.48 5.17
CA THR A 495 7.52 -39.57 5.62
C THR A 495 7.20 -40.98 6.12
N ILE A 496 6.30 -41.08 7.10
CA ILE A 496 5.82 -42.37 7.62
C ILE A 496 4.32 -42.26 7.83
N TYR A 497 3.58 -43.30 7.47
CA TYR A 497 2.13 -43.39 7.62
C TYR A 497 1.72 -44.78 8.08
N CYS A 498 0.77 -44.89 9.01
CA CYS A 498 0.20 -46.17 9.43
C CYS A 498 -1.15 -46.38 8.74
N ASP A 499 -1.31 -47.49 8.03
CA ASP A 499 -2.57 -47.82 7.35
C ASP A 499 -3.59 -48.51 8.27
N LYS A 500 -4.84 -48.63 7.82
CA LYS A 500 -5.95 -49.30 8.54
C LYS A 500 -5.64 -50.77 8.88
N LYS A 501 -4.70 -51.40 8.19
CA LYS A 501 -4.24 -52.79 8.41
C LYS A 501 -3.05 -52.87 9.37
N ASN A 502 -2.69 -51.77 10.04
CA ASN A 502 -1.54 -51.63 10.93
C ASN A 502 -0.19 -51.93 10.25
N ARG A 503 -0.07 -51.61 8.96
CA ARG A 503 1.20 -51.65 8.23
C ARG A 503 1.76 -50.24 8.12
N LEU A 504 3.06 -50.12 8.28
CA LEU A 504 3.76 -48.86 8.15
C LEU A 504 4.21 -48.66 6.70
N TRP A 505 3.80 -47.55 6.13
CA TRP A 505 4.24 -47.04 4.84
C TRP A 505 5.35 -46.03 5.09
N ILE A 506 6.54 -46.34 4.63
CA ILE A 506 7.76 -45.54 4.83
C ILE A 506 8.16 -44.98 3.47
N GLY A 507 8.21 -43.66 3.37
CA GLY A 507 8.68 -42.95 2.20
C GLY A 507 10.15 -42.60 2.37
N THR A 508 10.92 -42.79 1.31
CA THR A 508 12.35 -42.51 1.29
C THR A 508 12.68 -41.39 0.31
N TYR A 509 13.85 -40.77 0.49
CA TYR A 509 14.32 -39.72 -0.40
C TYR A 509 14.75 -40.27 -1.76
N SER A 510 15.45 -41.41 -1.79
CA SER A 510 16.12 -41.89 -3.02
C SER A 510 15.54 -43.17 -3.63
N ASP A 511 14.84 -44.02 -2.87
CA ASP A 511 14.50 -45.39 -3.32
C ASP A 511 13.02 -45.80 -3.13
N GLY A 512 12.10 -44.84 -3.20
CA GLY A 512 10.67 -45.11 -3.24
C GLY A 512 10.07 -45.39 -1.87
N ILE A 513 9.25 -46.45 -1.81
CA ILE A 513 8.38 -46.77 -0.68
C ILE A 513 8.78 -48.12 -0.09
N SER A 514 8.75 -48.22 1.24
CA SER A 514 8.84 -49.48 1.97
C SER A 514 7.59 -49.72 2.80
N ILE A 515 6.99 -50.90 2.68
CA ILE A 515 5.83 -51.34 3.47
C ILE A 515 6.33 -52.32 4.53
N PHE A 516 6.13 -51.97 5.80
CA PHE A 516 6.58 -52.76 6.94
C PHE A 516 5.39 -53.33 7.72
N ASP A 517 5.36 -54.65 7.87
CA ASP A 517 4.30 -55.40 8.58
C ASP A 517 4.76 -55.96 9.95
N GLY A 518 5.89 -55.45 10.47
CA GLY A 518 6.52 -55.95 11.69
C GLY A 518 7.42 -57.17 11.47
N LYS A 519 7.34 -57.85 10.31
CA LYS A 519 8.10 -59.07 10.00
C LYS A 519 8.96 -58.95 8.74
N SER A 520 8.55 -58.12 7.79
CA SER A 520 9.24 -57.92 6.51
C SER A 520 9.07 -56.50 5.99
N PHE A 521 10.07 -56.03 5.25
CA PHE A 521 10.02 -54.82 4.45
C PHE A 521 9.74 -55.20 2.99
N LYS A 522 8.72 -54.57 2.39
CA LYS A 522 8.37 -54.74 0.97
C LYS A 522 8.58 -53.43 0.23
N ASN A 523 9.53 -53.41 -0.69
CA ASN A 523 9.98 -52.18 -1.34
C ASN A 523 9.40 -52.06 -2.75
N LEU A 524 8.95 -50.86 -3.10
CA LEU A 524 8.36 -50.48 -4.38
C LEU A 524 8.95 -49.14 -4.84
N ASN A 525 9.45 -49.09 -6.08
CA ASN A 525 10.00 -47.87 -6.69
C ASN A 525 9.46 -47.68 -8.13
N THR A 526 10.09 -46.80 -8.91
CA THR A 526 9.69 -46.50 -10.29
C THR A 526 9.71 -47.72 -11.22
N GLU A 527 10.55 -48.72 -10.95
CA GLU A 527 10.58 -49.98 -11.71
C GLU A 527 9.31 -50.82 -11.50
N GLN A 528 8.60 -50.61 -10.39
CA GLN A 528 7.33 -51.26 -10.09
C GLN A 528 6.10 -50.39 -10.43
N GLY A 529 6.26 -49.23 -11.06
CA GLY A 529 5.16 -48.42 -11.58
C GLY A 529 4.88 -47.10 -10.85
N LEU A 530 5.63 -46.80 -9.78
CA LEU A 530 5.54 -45.53 -9.06
C LEU A 530 6.00 -44.35 -9.95
N VAL A 531 5.35 -43.18 -9.85
CA VAL A 531 5.67 -42.03 -10.73
C VAL A 531 7.07 -41.46 -10.47
N HIS A 532 7.57 -41.52 -9.23
CA HIS A 532 8.86 -40.97 -8.84
C HIS A 532 9.39 -41.62 -7.55
N LYS A 533 10.71 -41.64 -7.34
CA LYS A 533 11.36 -42.30 -6.20
C LYS A 533 11.31 -41.53 -4.87
N THR A 534 11.37 -40.20 -4.92
CA THR A 534 11.28 -39.34 -3.71
C THR A 534 9.84 -39.15 -3.26
N ILE A 535 9.55 -39.56 -2.02
CA ILE A 535 8.20 -39.55 -1.44
C ILE A 535 8.08 -38.45 -0.39
N TRP A 536 6.93 -37.77 -0.33
CA TRP A 536 6.68 -36.67 0.60
C TRP A 536 5.45 -36.84 1.48
N GLY A 537 4.45 -37.62 1.03
CA GLY A 537 3.24 -37.84 1.81
C GLY A 537 2.47 -39.08 1.36
N PHE A 538 1.68 -39.61 2.30
CA PHE A 538 0.78 -40.73 2.06
C PHE A 538 -0.61 -40.41 2.59
N CYS A 539 -1.62 -40.96 1.96
CA CYS A 539 -2.99 -40.98 2.47
C CYS A 539 -3.69 -42.27 2.02
N GLU A 540 -4.35 -42.96 2.95
CA GLU A 540 -5.23 -44.07 2.60
C GLU A 540 -6.66 -43.55 2.44
N ASP A 541 -7.26 -43.77 1.27
CA ASP A 541 -8.64 -43.36 1.03
C ASP A 541 -9.67 -44.30 1.68
N SER A 542 -10.94 -43.91 1.65
CA SER A 542 -12.07 -44.67 2.18
C SER A 542 -12.27 -46.04 1.52
N GLN A 543 -11.71 -46.25 0.33
CA GLN A 543 -11.75 -47.53 -0.40
C GLN A 543 -10.54 -48.42 -0.10
N GLY A 544 -9.53 -47.92 0.64
CA GLY A 544 -8.31 -48.64 1.01
C GLY A 544 -7.18 -48.52 -0.03
N ASN A 545 -7.28 -47.61 -0.99
CA ASN A 545 -6.19 -47.28 -1.91
C ASN A 545 -5.24 -46.29 -1.25
N ILE A 546 -3.96 -46.37 -1.59
CA ILE A 546 -2.93 -45.48 -1.06
C ILE A 546 -2.59 -44.40 -2.09
N TRP A 547 -2.83 -43.16 -1.72
CA TRP A 547 -2.37 -41.97 -2.43
C TRP A 547 -0.98 -41.57 -1.95
N ILE A 548 -0.12 -41.25 -2.90
CA ILE A 548 1.31 -41.03 -2.67
C ILE A 548 1.70 -39.72 -3.34
N ALA A 549 2.01 -38.72 -2.53
CA ALA A 549 2.57 -37.47 -2.99
C ALA A 549 4.09 -37.64 -3.19
N THR A 550 4.56 -37.40 -4.42
CA THR A 550 5.98 -37.55 -4.78
C THR A 550 6.54 -36.24 -5.32
N ARG A 551 7.87 -36.18 -5.49
CA ARG A 551 8.55 -35.06 -6.15
C ARG A 551 8.21 -34.91 -7.64
N GLY A 552 7.68 -35.96 -8.28
CA GLY A 552 7.42 -36.01 -9.72
C GLY A 552 5.94 -36.12 -10.12
N GLY A 553 5.02 -36.13 -9.15
CA GLY A 553 3.58 -36.24 -9.39
C GLY A 553 2.85 -37.00 -8.28
N LEU A 554 1.57 -37.29 -8.51
CA LEU A 554 0.71 -38.06 -7.61
C LEU A 554 0.59 -39.50 -8.12
N SER A 555 0.74 -40.48 -7.24
CA SER A 555 0.44 -41.89 -7.55
C SER A 555 -0.68 -42.40 -6.65
N ARG A 556 -1.65 -43.13 -7.21
CA ARG A 556 -2.66 -43.89 -6.47
C ARG A 556 -2.40 -45.38 -6.67
N TYR A 557 -2.33 -46.13 -5.57
CA TYR A 557 -2.04 -47.56 -5.55
C TYR A 557 -3.22 -48.35 -4.98
N ASP A 558 -3.82 -49.22 -5.79
CA ASP A 558 -4.98 -50.05 -5.40
C ASP A 558 -4.59 -51.43 -4.81
N GLY A 559 -3.29 -51.75 -4.78
CA GLY A 559 -2.77 -53.06 -4.38
C GLY A 559 -2.23 -53.90 -5.53
N GLU A 560 -2.62 -53.59 -6.77
CA GLU A 560 -2.21 -54.30 -7.99
C GLU A 560 -1.69 -53.36 -9.09
N ASN A 561 -2.15 -52.10 -9.15
CA ASN A 561 -1.83 -51.11 -10.18
C ASN A 561 -1.52 -49.75 -9.57
N PHE A 562 -0.67 -48.98 -10.27
CA PHE A 562 -0.44 -47.57 -10.04
C PHE A 562 -1.19 -46.72 -11.07
N MET A 563 -1.93 -45.73 -10.60
CA MET A 563 -2.53 -44.67 -11.43
C MET A 563 -1.79 -43.36 -11.15
N ASN A 564 -1.07 -42.85 -12.15
CA ASN A 564 -0.16 -41.72 -12.02
C ASN A 564 -0.72 -40.44 -12.65
N PHE A 565 -0.56 -39.32 -11.94
CA PHE A 565 -0.99 -37.98 -12.35
C PHE A 565 0.17 -36.99 -12.28
N THR A 566 0.32 -36.19 -13.34
CA THR A 566 1.33 -35.14 -13.48
C THR A 566 0.67 -33.85 -14.01
N LYS A 567 1.47 -32.84 -14.36
CA LYS A 567 1.01 -31.64 -15.08
C LYS A 567 0.21 -31.97 -16.33
N ASP A 568 0.56 -33.03 -17.04
CA ASP A 568 -0.15 -33.48 -18.24
C ASP A 568 -1.60 -33.92 -17.95
N GLN A 569 -1.88 -34.30 -16.70
CA GLN A 569 -3.20 -34.69 -16.18
C GLN A 569 -3.93 -33.51 -15.48
N GLY A 570 -3.37 -32.30 -15.48
CA GLY A 570 -4.00 -31.09 -14.93
C GLY A 570 -3.55 -30.67 -13.53
N LEU A 571 -2.51 -31.31 -12.96
CA LEU A 571 -1.86 -30.79 -11.77
C LEU A 571 -1.13 -29.46 -12.07
N PRO A 572 -1.15 -28.46 -11.18
CA PRO A 572 -0.43 -27.21 -11.38
C PRO A 572 1.08 -27.38 -11.18
N ASP A 573 1.49 -28.30 -10.31
CA ASP A 573 2.88 -28.68 -10.05
C ASP A 573 3.03 -30.20 -9.87
N ASN A 574 4.16 -30.74 -10.32
CA ASN A 574 4.56 -32.13 -10.07
C ASN A 574 5.23 -32.30 -8.71
N LYS A 575 5.76 -31.22 -8.12
CA LYS A 575 6.42 -31.24 -6.81
C LYS A 575 5.39 -31.20 -5.71
N LEU A 576 4.90 -32.37 -5.31
CA LEU A 576 3.89 -32.51 -4.27
C LEU A 576 4.52 -32.63 -2.89
N SER A 577 3.78 -32.20 -1.88
CA SER A 577 4.24 -32.15 -0.48
C SER A 577 3.36 -32.98 0.45
N SER A 578 2.04 -32.88 0.30
CA SER A 578 1.07 -33.50 1.18
C SER A 578 -0.13 -33.99 0.40
N VAL A 579 -0.78 -35.04 0.91
CA VAL A 579 -2.05 -35.56 0.39
C VAL A 579 -2.88 -36.04 1.57
N ILE A 580 -4.17 -35.70 1.59
CA ILE A 580 -5.14 -36.16 2.60
C ILE A 580 -6.50 -36.45 1.95
N GLU A 581 -7.33 -37.26 2.61
CA GLU A 581 -8.75 -37.43 2.33
C GLU A 581 -9.53 -36.68 3.42
N ASP A 582 -10.39 -35.74 3.04
CA ASP A 582 -11.28 -35.08 4.00
C ASP A 582 -12.44 -36.00 4.44
N GLN A 583 -13.14 -35.63 5.50
CA GLN A 583 -14.32 -36.39 5.99
C GLN A 583 -15.47 -36.47 4.97
N ASN A 584 -15.45 -35.68 3.89
CA ASN A 584 -16.43 -35.74 2.82
C ASN A 584 -15.99 -36.66 1.67
N GLY A 585 -14.79 -37.25 1.73
CA GLY A 585 -14.22 -38.14 0.72
C GLY A 585 -13.55 -37.42 -0.46
N ASN A 586 -13.20 -36.14 -0.30
CA ASN A 586 -12.40 -35.39 -1.27
C ASN A 586 -10.92 -35.62 -1.01
N ILE A 587 -10.14 -35.81 -2.08
CA ILE A 587 -8.68 -35.88 -1.99
C ILE A 587 -8.11 -34.48 -2.17
N ILE A 588 -7.32 -34.02 -1.20
CA ILE A 588 -6.68 -32.71 -1.20
C ILE A 588 -5.18 -32.92 -1.31
N ILE A 589 -4.58 -32.26 -2.30
CA ILE A 589 -3.15 -32.38 -2.62
C ILE A 589 -2.49 -31.02 -2.44
N GLY A 590 -1.39 -30.99 -1.68
CA GLY A 590 -0.52 -29.82 -1.54
C GLY A 590 0.70 -29.91 -2.45
N SER A 591 1.17 -28.75 -2.93
CA SER A 591 2.35 -28.63 -3.78
C SER A 591 3.30 -27.52 -3.32
N TRP A 592 4.56 -27.53 -3.77
CA TRP A 592 5.56 -26.51 -3.44
C TRP A 592 5.63 -25.35 -4.45
N GLY A 593 4.51 -25.02 -5.11
CA GLY A 593 4.48 -23.93 -6.07
C GLY A 593 3.17 -23.77 -6.85
N GLY A 594 2.28 -24.77 -6.79
CA GLY A 594 0.96 -24.73 -7.44
C GLY A 594 -0.21 -24.52 -6.46
N GLY A 595 0.06 -24.27 -5.17
CA GLY A 595 -0.95 -24.23 -4.13
C GLY A 595 -1.53 -25.60 -3.82
N ILE A 596 -2.87 -25.70 -3.77
CA ILE A 596 -3.59 -26.95 -3.56
C ILE A 596 -4.37 -27.40 -4.81
N SER A 597 -4.50 -28.71 -4.97
CA SER A 597 -5.37 -29.35 -5.95
C SER A 597 -6.38 -30.25 -5.24
N ILE A 598 -7.64 -30.19 -5.66
CA ILE A 598 -8.73 -30.96 -5.05
C ILE A 598 -9.33 -31.92 -6.08
N ILE A 599 -9.46 -33.19 -5.72
CA ILE A 599 -10.30 -34.17 -6.42
C ILE A 599 -11.55 -34.39 -5.58
N LYS A 600 -12.70 -33.91 -6.08
CA LYS A 600 -13.99 -34.10 -5.39
C LYS A 600 -14.42 -35.56 -5.40
N LYS A 601 -15.09 -36.01 -4.35
CA LYS A 601 -15.62 -37.39 -4.23
C LYS A 601 -16.39 -37.86 -5.47
N GLU A 602 -17.26 -37.02 -6.01
CA GLU A 602 -18.06 -37.34 -7.20
C GLU A 602 -17.19 -37.62 -8.45
N ARG A 603 -16.03 -36.95 -8.56
CA ARG A 603 -15.07 -37.18 -9.64
C ARG A 603 -14.18 -38.40 -9.35
N LEU A 604 -13.88 -38.64 -8.08
CA LEU A 604 -13.14 -39.82 -7.63
C LEU A 604 -13.89 -41.12 -7.98
N GLU A 605 -15.21 -41.16 -7.81
CA GLU A 605 -16.03 -42.32 -8.17
C GLU A 605 -15.99 -42.62 -9.68
N LYS A 606 -15.86 -41.60 -10.54
CA LYS A 606 -15.72 -41.77 -11.99
C LYS A 606 -14.37 -42.37 -12.41
N LEU A 607 -13.29 -42.13 -11.65
CA LEU A 607 -11.95 -42.68 -11.93
C LEU A 607 -11.90 -44.22 -11.88
N ASN A 608 -12.87 -44.86 -11.22
CA ASN A 608 -12.95 -46.31 -11.09
C ASN A 608 -13.70 -46.99 -12.26
N LEU A 609 -14.23 -46.25 -13.22
CA LEU A 609 -14.98 -46.81 -14.35
C LEU A 609 -14.04 -47.18 -15.51
N PRO A 610 -14.17 -48.38 -16.14
CA PRO A 610 -13.30 -48.85 -17.22
C PRO A 610 -13.28 -47.97 -18.48
N ASN A 611 -14.27 -47.08 -18.66
CA ASN A 611 -14.46 -46.20 -19.82
C ASN A 611 -14.30 -44.71 -19.45
N ALA A 612 -13.42 -44.37 -18.52
CA ALA A 612 -13.18 -42.98 -18.07
C ALA A 612 -12.47 -42.09 -19.11
N ASP A 613 -12.77 -42.26 -20.40
CA ASP A 613 -12.25 -41.48 -21.54
C ASP A 613 -12.88 -40.07 -21.66
N GLN A 614 -13.50 -39.54 -20.61
CA GLN A 614 -14.10 -38.20 -20.67
C GLN A 614 -13.11 -37.13 -20.23
N PHE A 615 -12.80 -36.23 -21.17
CA PHE A 615 -11.99 -35.02 -21.10
C PHE A 615 -12.50 -33.95 -20.10
N GLU A 616 -12.94 -34.35 -18.90
CA GLU A 616 -13.27 -33.41 -17.82
C GLU A 616 -12.04 -33.22 -16.92
N PRO A 617 -11.61 -31.98 -16.65
CA PRO A 617 -10.54 -31.72 -15.68
C PRO A 617 -10.93 -32.30 -14.32
N ILE A 618 -10.13 -33.25 -13.81
CA ILE A 618 -10.41 -33.91 -12.54
C ILE A 618 -10.04 -33.03 -11.32
N PHE A 619 -9.06 -32.15 -11.48
CA PHE A 619 -8.55 -31.26 -10.42
C PHE A 619 -9.30 -29.92 -10.37
N GLU A 620 -9.56 -29.42 -9.17
CA GLU A 620 -9.86 -28.01 -8.90
C GLU A 620 -8.65 -27.40 -8.18
N ASN A 621 -7.97 -26.45 -8.85
CA ASN A 621 -6.71 -25.86 -8.37
C ASN A 621 -6.96 -24.53 -7.66
N PHE A 622 -6.22 -24.26 -6.58
CA PHE A 622 -6.34 -23.06 -5.76
C PHE A 622 -4.96 -22.56 -5.33
N SER A 623 -4.76 -21.26 -5.50
CA SER A 623 -3.49 -20.55 -5.32
C SER A 623 -3.71 -19.23 -4.58
N THR A 624 -2.64 -18.46 -4.39
CA THR A 624 -2.64 -17.08 -3.86
C THR A 624 -3.64 -16.18 -4.59
N ALA A 625 -3.84 -16.38 -5.89
CA ALA A 625 -4.83 -15.64 -6.69
C ALA A 625 -6.28 -15.81 -6.20
N GLN A 626 -6.59 -16.91 -5.51
CA GLN A 626 -7.91 -17.18 -4.96
C GLN A 626 -7.98 -17.00 -3.43
N GLY A 627 -6.88 -16.61 -2.79
CA GLY A 627 -6.84 -16.24 -1.37
C GLY A 627 -6.00 -17.13 -0.46
N LEU A 628 -5.23 -18.09 -1.01
CA LEU A 628 -4.24 -18.85 -0.24
C LEU A 628 -3.16 -17.91 0.32
N ALA A 629 -2.65 -18.19 1.53
CA ALA A 629 -1.55 -17.40 2.10
C ALA A 629 -0.27 -17.49 1.24
N ASN A 630 0.06 -18.68 0.72
CA ASN A 630 1.15 -18.89 -0.21
C ASN A 630 0.97 -20.17 -1.05
N ASP A 631 1.55 -20.21 -2.24
CA ASP A 631 1.49 -21.35 -3.16
C ASP A 631 2.40 -22.53 -2.78
N VAL A 632 3.30 -22.33 -1.81
CA VAL A 632 4.12 -23.39 -1.21
C VAL A 632 3.41 -23.96 0.02
N VAL A 633 2.83 -25.14 -0.14
CA VAL A 633 2.11 -25.88 0.91
C VAL A 633 3.03 -26.96 1.48
N TYR A 634 3.19 -27.02 2.79
CA TYR A 634 3.96 -28.07 3.47
C TYR A 634 3.08 -29.23 3.93
N GLN A 635 2.00 -28.93 4.65
CA GLN A 635 1.12 -29.95 5.23
C GLN A 635 -0.33 -29.47 5.25
N ILE A 636 -1.27 -30.40 5.14
CA ILE A 636 -2.71 -30.15 5.19
C ILE A 636 -3.30 -31.01 6.31
N LEU A 637 -4.18 -30.43 7.12
CA LEU A 637 -4.92 -31.09 8.18
C LEU A 637 -6.41 -30.78 8.06
N GLU A 638 -7.26 -31.65 8.59
CA GLU A 638 -8.66 -31.36 8.85
C GLU A 638 -8.88 -31.38 10.37
N ASP A 639 -9.51 -30.33 10.91
CA ASP A 639 -9.86 -30.29 12.34
C ASP A 639 -11.17 -31.01 12.65
N PHE A 640 -11.47 -31.15 13.95
CA PHE A 640 -12.73 -31.72 14.42
C PHE A 640 -14.00 -31.02 13.86
N ASN A 641 -13.90 -29.73 13.53
CA ASN A 641 -15.01 -28.93 12.99
C ASN A 641 -15.10 -28.97 11.46
N LYS A 642 -14.35 -29.86 10.80
CA LYS A 642 -14.27 -30.02 9.33
C LYS A 642 -13.65 -28.84 8.60
N ASN A 643 -12.91 -27.98 9.30
CA ASN A 643 -12.11 -26.95 8.66
C ASN A 643 -10.84 -27.59 8.08
N ILE A 644 -10.45 -27.18 6.88
CA ILE A 644 -9.17 -27.59 6.30
C ILE A 644 -8.13 -26.55 6.65
N ILE A 645 -7.06 -26.95 7.32
CA ILE A 645 -5.92 -26.11 7.69
C ILE A 645 -4.75 -26.45 6.79
N ILE A 646 -4.24 -25.44 6.10
CA ILE A 646 -3.17 -25.57 5.12
C ILE A 646 -1.96 -24.82 5.68
N GLY A 647 -0.92 -25.55 6.05
CA GLY A 647 0.36 -24.99 6.46
C GLY A 647 1.22 -24.63 5.25
N THR A 648 1.68 -23.39 5.21
CA THR A 648 2.46 -22.82 4.11
C THR A 648 3.80 -22.27 4.61
N ASN A 649 4.65 -21.79 3.71
CA ASN A 649 5.84 -21.02 4.08
C ASN A 649 5.52 -19.59 4.60
N VAL A 650 4.25 -19.18 4.68
CA VAL A 650 3.81 -17.89 5.24
C VAL A 650 2.58 -18.12 6.15
N GLY A 651 2.73 -19.01 7.14
CA GLY A 651 1.70 -19.35 8.13
C GLY A 651 0.64 -20.33 7.63
N PHE A 652 -0.59 -20.23 8.16
CA PHE A 652 -1.69 -21.13 7.80
C PHE A 652 -2.83 -20.43 7.05
N THR A 653 -3.47 -21.16 6.16
CA THR A 653 -4.79 -20.82 5.60
C THR A 653 -5.84 -21.78 6.14
N VAL A 654 -6.97 -21.27 6.63
CA VAL A 654 -8.10 -22.06 7.13
C VAL A 654 -9.29 -21.93 6.17
N LEU A 655 -9.71 -23.05 5.59
CA LEU A 655 -10.93 -23.16 4.79
C LEU A 655 -12.09 -23.56 5.71
N LYS A 656 -12.95 -22.60 6.02
CA LYS A 656 -14.00 -22.77 7.04
C LYS A 656 -15.14 -23.66 6.56
N GLY A 657 -15.47 -24.65 7.37
CA GLY A 657 -16.50 -25.65 7.09
C GLY A 657 -16.14 -26.57 5.92
N GLY A 658 -14.86 -26.64 5.58
CA GLY A 658 -14.31 -27.55 4.58
C GLY A 658 -14.52 -27.09 3.14
N ILE A 659 -14.32 -28.02 2.22
CA ILE A 659 -14.48 -27.80 0.80
C ILE A 659 -15.97 -27.64 0.45
N SER A 660 -16.31 -26.60 -0.31
CA SER A 660 -17.68 -26.32 -0.72
C SER A 660 -18.12 -27.26 -1.85
N SER A 661 -19.39 -27.68 -1.77
CA SER A 661 -20.08 -28.37 -2.85
C SER A 661 -20.54 -27.43 -3.97
N GLU A 662 -20.60 -26.11 -3.72
CA GLU A 662 -21.03 -25.11 -4.71
C GLU A 662 -19.94 -24.88 -5.76
N LYS A 663 -20.32 -24.91 -7.05
CA LYS A 663 -19.38 -24.67 -8.16
C LYS A 663 -18.81 -23.24 -8.11
N GLY A 664 -17.49 -23.11 -8.12
CA GLY A 664 -16.79 -21.81 -8.07
C GLY A 664 -16.55 -21.26 -6.66
N LYS A 665 -17.03 -21.95 -5.61
CA LYS A 665 -16.75 -21.62 -4.22
C LYS A 665 -15.83 -22.69 -3.64
N ILE A 666 -14.75 -22.27 -2.98
CA ILE A 666 -13.76 -23.21 -2.42
C ILE A 666 -14.11 -23.61 -1.00
N ALA A 667 -14.32 -22.64 -0.11
CA ALA A 667 -14.65 -22.89 1.29
C ALA A 667 -16.13 -22.65 1.57
N LYS A 668 -16.76 -23.50 2.39
CA LYS A 668 -18.19 -23.40 2.71
C LYS A 668 -18.56 -22.06 3.38
N TYR A 669 -17.76 -21.64 4.35
CA TYR A 669 -17.99 -20.44 5.18
C TYR A 669 -16.90 -19.36 5.04
N GLY A 670 -16.02 -19.47 4.03
CA GLY A 670 -14.97 -18.49 3.75
C GLY A 670 -13.55 -18.94 4.12
N ILE A 671 -12.58 -18.07 3.85
CA ILE A 671 -11.14 -18.33 3.96
C ILE A 671 -10.54 -17.34 4.96
N GLU A 672 -9.73 -17.83 5.90
CA GLU A 672 -9.01 -17.01 6.89
C GLU A 672 -7.51 -17.32 6.82
N ASN A 673 -6.67 -16.30 6.69
CA ASN A 673 -5.21 -16.43 6.66
C ASN A 673 -4.63 -15.98 8.01
N TYR A 674 -3.64 -16.72 8.51
CA TYR A 674 -3.02 -16.53 9.81
C TYR A 674 -1.50 -16.50 9.68
N ASN A 675 -0.95 -15.29 9.65
CA ASN A 675 0.48 -15.00 9.43
C ASN A 675 0.84 -13.56 9.86
N GLU A 676 2.10 -13.18 9.70
CA GLU A 676 2.59 -11.84 10.09
C GLU A 676 1.87 -10.70 9.35
N ASP A 677 1.53 -10.87 8.06
CA ASP A 677 0.79 -9.87 7.26
C ASP A 677 -0.63 -9.63 7.77
N THR A 678 -1.24 -10.63 8.38
CA THR A 678 -2.55 -10.55 9.02
C THR A 678 -2.46 -10.18 10.50
N GLY A 679 -1.25 -9.97 11.03
CA GLY A 679 -0.95 -9.60 12.42
C GLY A 679 -1.11 -10.75 13.41
N TYR A 680 -0.80 -11.97 12.97
CA TYR A 680 -0.57 -13.12 13.84
C TYR A 680 0.93 -13.47 13.83
N PRO A 681 1.53 -13.83 14.97
CA PRO A 681 2.97 -14.10 15.09
C PRO A 681 3.37 -15.49 14.55
N ILE A 682 2.82 -15.84 13.39
CA ILE A 682 2.95 -17.16 12.77
C ILE A 682 3.78 -17.01 11.50
N LYS A 683 4.91 -17.71 11.47
CA LYS A 683 5.90 -17.72 10.38
C LYS A 683 5.73 -18.93 9.46
N ASP A 684 6.79 -19.31 8.77
CA ASP A 684 6.89 -20.49 7.93
C ASP A 684 6.72 -21.79 8.73
N ILE A 685 5.92 -22.70 8.16
CA ILE A 685 5.81 -24.07 8.65
C ILE A 685 7.05 -24.82 8.20
N SER A 686 7.72 -25.48 9.14
CA SER A 686 9.07 -26.01 8.94
C SER A 686 9.13 -27.22 8.00
N ASN A 687 8.09 -28.07 7.98
CA ASN A 687 8.14 -29.37 7.30
C ASN A 687 6.74 -29.98 7.08
N ASN A 688 6.66 -31.08 6.31
CA ASN A 688 5.42 -31.76 5.93
C ASN A 688 4.75 -32.56 7.07
N HIS A 689 5.41 -32.72 8.22
CA HIS A 689 4.92 -33.45 9.39
C HIS A 689 4.95 -32.60 10.67
N SER A 690 5.18 -31.29 10.55
CA SER A 690 5.36 -30.42 11.70
C SER A 690 4.06 -29.91 12.32
N MET A 691 2.90 -30.26 11.75
CA MET A 691 1.59 -29.94 12.32
C MET A 691 0.85 -31.16 12.84
N HIS A 692 0.11 -30.98 13.94
CA HIS A 692 -0.79 -31.96 14.52
C HIS A 692 -2.03 -31.28 15.13
N GLU A 693 -3.21 -31.89 14.96
CA GLU A 693 -4.45 -31.43 15.60
C GLU A 693 -4.65 -32.14 16.94
N GLU A 694 -4.92 -31.38 17.98
CA GLU A 694 -5.20 -31.83 19.35
C GLU A 694 -6.67 -31.50 19.68
N GLY A 695 -7.60 -32.37 19.31
CA GLY A 695 -8.94 -32.34 19.89
C GLY A 695 -9.74 -31.08 19.50
N ASN A 696 -10.03 -30.13 20.39
CA ASN A 696 -11.01 -29.06 20.12
C ASN A 696 -10.51 -27.95 19.15
N SER A 697 -10.13 -28.28 17.91
CA SER A 697 -9.55 -27.34 16.93
C SER A 697 -8.27 -26.63 17.43
N ILE A 698 -7.49 -27.29 18.29
CA ILE A 698 -6.16 -26.84 18.71
C ILE A 698 -5.14 -27.47 17.78
N ILE A 699 -4.20 -26.69 17.28
CA ILE A 699 -3.19 -27.12 16.32
C ILE A 699 -1.83 -26.85 16.95
N TRP A 700 -1.02 -27.90 17.06
CA TRP A 700 0.40 -27.77 17.34
C TRP A 700 1.14 -27.69 16.02
N ALA A 701 2.01 -26.70 15.86
CA ALA A 701 2.72 -26.50 14.62
C ALA A 701 4.17 -26.08 14.86
N GLY A 702 5.09 -26.82 14.26
CA GLY A 702 6.50 -26.48 14.19
C GLY A 702 6.77 -25.46 13.09
N THR A 703 7.46 -24.40 13.47
CA THR A 703 8.00 -23.38 12.56
C THR A 703 9.52 -23.50 12.47
N GLY A 704 10.15 -22.73 11.57
CA GLY A 704 11.61 -22.72 11.41
C GLY A 704 12.39 -22.28 12.67
N ASP A 705 11.75 -21.63 13.64
CA ASP A 705 12.42 -21.11 14.84
C ASP A 705 11.74 -21.46 16.18
N LYS A 706 10.46 -21.88 16.19
CA LYS A 706 9.70 -22.16 17.40
C LYS A 706 8.61 -23.24 17.22
N LEU A 707 8.08 -23.72 18.33
CA LEU A 707 6.83 -24.49 18.35
C LEU A 707 5.67 -23.57 18.72
N LEU A 708 4.58 -23.67 17.97
CA LEU A 708 3.37 -22.90 18.17
C LEU A 708 2.22 -23.82 18.59
N ARG A 709 1.40 -23.35 19.54
CA ARG A 709 0.07 -23.90 19.82
C ARG A 709 -0.96 -22.87 19.40
N PHE A 710 -1.77 -23.22 18.40
CA PHE A 710 -2.80 -22.38 17.82
C PHE A 710 -4.19 -22.92 18.13
N ASP A 711 -4.95 -22.21 18.95
CA ASP A 711 -6.34 -22.53 19.24
C ASP A 711 -7.26 -21.69 18.35
N TYR A 712 -7.78 -22.32 17.30
CA TYR A 712 -8.65 -21.66 16.31
C TYR A 712 -9.98 -21.19 16.90
N GLY A 713 -10.51 -21.93 17.89
CA GLY A 713 -11.74 -21.61 18.59
C GLY A 713 -11.62 -20.37 19.47
N SER A 714 -10.43 -20.16 20.05
CA SER A 714 -10.13 -19.00 20.91
C SER A 714 -9.71 -17.74 20.15
N VAL A 715 -9.67 -17.76 18.80
CA VAL A 715 -9.33 -16.58 18.00
C VAL A 715 -10.38 -15.48 18.18
N LEU A 716 -9.96 -14.32 18.68
CA LEU A 716 -10.79 -13.13 18.78
C LEU A 716 -11.21 -12.63 17.40
N ARG A 717 -12.52 -12.54 17.17
CA ARG A 717 -13.13 -12.04 15.94
C ARG A 717 -14.05 -10.88 16.28
N ASN A 718 -13.75 -9.70 15.75
CA ASN A 718 -14.69 -8.59 15.83
C ASN A 718 -15.87 -8.87 14.88
N THR A 719 -17.04 -9.16 15.44
CA THR A 719 -18.28 -9.41 14.68
C THR A 719 -19.06 -8.13 14.39
N GLU A 720 -18.79 -7.06 15.14
CA GLU A 720 -19.41 -5.76 14.94
C GLU A 720 -18.86 -5.07 13.70
N SER A 721 -19.76 -4.40 12.97
CA SER A 721 -19.38 -3.61 11.80
C SER A 721 -18.53 -2.40 12.23
N PRO A 722 -17.41 -2.11 11.56
CA PRO A 722 -16.51 -1.03 11.97
C PRO A 722 -17.18 0.33 11.74
N LYS A 723 -17.04 1.26 12.69
CA LYS A 723 -17.49 2.66 12.50
C LYS A 723 -16.50 3.38 11.59
N VAL A 724 -16.98 3.96 10.49
CA VAL A 724 -16.14 4.72 9.54
C VAL A 724 -16.19 6.19 9.90
N ILE A 725 -15.02 6.82 9.93
CA ILE A 725 -14.85 8.23 10.30
C ILE A 725 -14.06 8.93 9.21
N LEU A 726 -14.53 10.13 8.83
CA LEU A 726 -13.76 11.04 7.99
C LEU A 726 -12.80 11.86 8.86
N GLN A 727 -11.50 11.72 8.61
CA GLN A 727 -10.45 12.33 9.42
C GLN A 727 -10.04 13.72 8.93
N ASN A 728 -10.03 13.93 7.61
CA ASN A 728 -9.59 15.18 7.01
C ASN A 728 -10.12 15.31 5.57
N ILE A 729 -10.39 16.55 5.17
CA ILE A 729 -10.69 16.92 3.78
C ILE A 729 -9.59 17.86 3.28
N LYS A 730 -8.95 17.45 2.18
CA LYS A 730 -7.92 18.21 1.49
C LYS A 730 -8.50 18.86 0.24
N ILE A 731 -8.05 20.07 -0.07
CA ILE A 731 -8.34 20.73 -1.34
C ILE A 731 -7.02 20.93 -2.08
N ASN A 732 -6.96 20.57 -3.36
CA ASN A 732 -5.73 20.61 -4.17
C ASN A 732 -4.54 19.91 -3.49
N ASN A 733 -4.82 18.80 -2.80
CA ASN A 733 -3.86 18.02 -2.01
C ASN A 733 -3.22 18.75 -0.80
N GLU A 734 -3.75 19.92 -0.41
CA GLU A 734 -3.33 20.67 0.77
C GLU A 734 -4.26 20.39 1.96
N SER A 735 -3.68 20.21 3.15
CA SER A 735 -4.44 20.15 4.41
C SER A 735 -4.82 21.56 4.87
N ILE A 736 -6.04 21.71 5.39
CA ILE A 736 -6.61 23.00 5.79
C ILE A 736 -7.02 22.94 7.26
N SER A 737 -6.70 23.99 8.03
CA SER A 737 -7.33 24.19 9.33
C SER A 737 -8.67 24.90 9.14
N TRP A 738 -9.74 24.13 9.15
CA TRP A 738 -11.11 24.60 8.93
C TRP A 738 -11.59 25.55 10.03
N ARG A 739 -11.19 25.31 11.29
CA ARG A 739 -11.55 26.18 12.41
C ARG A 739 -10.84 27.54 12.33
N SER A 740 -9.63 27.58 11.77
CA SER A 740 -8.93 28.85 11.52
C SER A 740 -9.64 29.70 10.48
N LEU A 741 -10.18 29.08 9.43
CA LEU A 741 -11.00 29.77 8.43
C LEU A 741 -12.33 30.26 9.05
N GLU A 742 -12.97 29.45 9.89
CA GLU A 742 -14.18 29.84 10.62
C GLU A 742 -13.93 31.05 11.54
N TRP A 743 -12.84 31.00 12.32
CA TRP A 743 -12.42 32.09 13.21
C TRP A 743 -12.15 33.39 12.44
N ALA A 744 -11.42 33.31 11.32
CA ALA A 744 -11.08 34.49 10.53
C ALA A 744 -12.31 35.21 9.97
N ARG A 745 -13.40 34.49 9.67
CA ARG A 745 -14.68 35.08 9.22
C ARG A 745 -15.46 35.74 10.33
N LYS A 746 -15.40 35.18 11.54
CA LYS A 746 -16.12 35.67 12.72
C LYS A 746 -15.37 36.77 13.49
N LYS A 747 -14.15 37.11 13.06
CA LYS A 747 -13.23 38.08 13.70
C LYS A 747 -13.83 39.47 13.91
N ASP A 748 -14.84 39.87 13.11
CA ASP A 748 -15.56 41.14 13.26
C ASP A 748 -16.76 41.09 14.26
N THR A 749 -17.05 39.93 14.85
CA THR A 749 -18.25 39.69 15.69
C THR A 749 -17.98 39.11 17.08
N ILE A 750 -16.75 38.75 17.45
CA ILE A 750 -16.49 38.05 18.71
C ILE A 750 -16.12 39.03 19.84
N SER A 751 -17.07 39.26 20.74
CA SER A 751 -16.84 39.72 22.11
C SER A 751 -16.06 38.68 22.91
N SER A 752 -14.99 39.11 23.59
CA SER A 752 -14.18 38.39 24.58
C SER A 752 -14.68 36.98 24.95
N GLU A 753 -14.10 35.94 24.36
CA GLU A 753 -14.25 34.57 24.87
C GLU A 753 -13.69 34.53 26.31
N ASN A 754 -14.45 33.90 27.22
CA ASN A 754 -14.07 33.74 28.63
C ASN A 754 -12.63 33.24 28.80
N ASN A 755 -11.89 33.83 29.75
CA ASN A 755 -10.45 33.61 30.01
C ASN A 755 -9.99 32.14 30.21
N ASN A 756 -10.90 31.17 30.37
CA ASN A 756 -10.56 29.77 30.72
C ASN A 756 -10.70 28.77 29.56
N ASN A 757 -11.06 29.22 28.36
CA ASN A 757 -11.20 28.35 27.17
C ASN A 757 -10.01 28.52 26.22
N THR A 758 -9.48 27.42 25.71
CA THR A 758 -8.51 27.47 24.61
C THR A 758 -9.26 27.68 23.29
N PRO A 759 -8.91 28.68 22.47
CA PRO A 759 -9.55 28.90 21.18
C PRO A 759 -9.46 27.66 20.27
N SER A 760 -10.58 27.25 19.69
CA SER A 760 -10.71 25.98 18.96
C SER A 760 -9.79 25.86 17.74
N TYR A 761 -9.43 26.98 17.10
CA TYR A 761 -8.51 27.00 15.97
C TYR A 761 -7.08 26.57 16.35
N ILE A 762 -6.63 26.80 17.59
CA ILE A 762 -5.30 26.39 18.04
C ILE A 762 -5.19 24.86 18.06
N THR A 763 -6.21 24.19 18.60
CA THR A 763 -6.26 22.73 18.63
C THR A 763 -6.24 22.16 17.21
N ASP A 764 -7.03 22.73 16.29
CA ASP A 764 -7.06 22.30 14.89
C ASP A 764 -5.73 22.56 14.14
N GLU A 765 -5.10 23.72 14.30
CA GLU A 765 -3.78 24.00 13.73
C GLU A 765 -2.72 23.01 14.22
N MET A 766 -2.74 22.69 15.51
CA MET A 766 -1.81 21.73 16.10
C MET A 766 -2.06 20.30 15.61
N LEU A 767 -3.32 19.87 15.46
CA LEU A 767 -3.65 18.55 14.92
C LEU A 767 -3.31 18.42 13.43
N THR A 768 -3.60 19.46 12.65
CA THR A 768 -3.45 19.46 11.19
C THR A 768 -2.00 19.70 10.76
N PHE A 769 -1.29 20.64 11.39
CA PHE A 769 0.05 21.08 11.01
C PHE A 769 1.15 20.73 12.01
N LYS A 770 0.82 20.13 13.17
CA LYS A 770 1.75 19.84 14.28
C LYS A 770 2.43 21.06 14.88
N ARG A 771 1.94 22.27 14.54
CA ARG A 771 2.43 23.55 15.04
C ARG A 771 1.36 24.61 14.88
N LYS A 772 1.42 25.64 15.72
CA LYS A 772 0.65 26.87 15.53
C LYS A 772 1.11 27.58 14.25
N LEU A 773 0.18 28.06 13.44
CA LEU A 773 0.53 28.78 12.22
C LEU A 773 1.03 30.20 12.54
N PRO A 774 2.14 30.65 11.94
CA PRO A 774 2.52 32.05 11.98
C PRO A 774 1.43 32.90 11.35
N VAL A 775 1.16 34.09 11.91
CA VAL A 775 0.08 35.00 11.47
C VAL A 775 0.13 35.25 9.95
N LYS A 776 1.32 35.46 9.37
CA LYS A 776 1.49 35.64 7.91
C LYS A 776 1.00 34.44 7.07
N VAL A 777 1.26 33.21 7.54
CA VAL A 777 0.86 31.99 6.84
C VAL A 777 -0.64 31.79 6.97
N LEU A 778 -1.20 32.05 8.16
CA LEU A 778 -2.63 32.04 8.41
C LEU A 778 -3.35 33.05 7.51
N ASP A 779 -2.88 34.29 7.43
CA ASP A 779 -3.46 35.34 6.57
C ASP A 779 -3.43 34.93 5.08
N SER A 780 -2.32 34.33 4.63
CA SER A 780 -2.21 33.80 3.26
C SER A 780 -3.20 32.66 3.00
N MET A 781 -3.37 31.73 3.94
CA MET A 781 -4.32 30.63 3.84
C MET A 781 -5.76 31.17 3.77
N VAL A 782 -6.13 32.04 4.72
CA VAL A 782 -7.43 32.71 4.76
C VAL A 782 -7.72 33.44 3.45
N HIS A 783 -6.73 34.15 2.89
CA HIS A 783 -6.87 34.82 1.60
C HIS A 783 -7.10 33.85 0.44
N SER A 784 -6.34 32.76 0.38
CA SER A 784 -6.42 31.76 -0.69
C SER A 784 -7.75 30.98 -0.71
N TYR A 785 -8.37 30.80 0.47
CA TYR A 785 -9.62 30.06 0.65
C TYR A 785 -10.83 30.96 0.96
N ARG A 786 -10.71 32.28 0.72
CA ARG A 786 -11.80 33.25 1.01
C ARG A 786 -13.12 32.98 0.29
N ASN A 787 -13.06 32.33 -0.88
CA ASN A 787 -14.23 32.03 -1.72
C ASN A 787 -14.86 30.66 -1.45
N VAL A 788 -14.26 29.83 -0.59
CA VAL A 788 -14.86 28.56 -0.14
C VAL A 788 -15.96 28.89 0.87
N HIS A 789 -17.14 28.28 0.81
CA HIS A 789 -18.21 28.50 1.79
C HIS A 789 -18.51 27.22 2.58
N PHE A 790 -18.91 27.36 3.83
CA PHE A 790 -19.34 26.28 4.74
C PHE A 790 -20.07 26.90 5.93
N ASP A 791 -21.01 26.18 6.52
CA ASP A 791 -21.89 26.68 7.60
C ASP A 791 -21.24 26.56 8.98
N GLY A 792 -20.44 25.53 9.18
CA GLY A 792 -19.84 25.20 10.46
C GLY A 792 -18.76 24.12 10.34
N VAL A 793 -18.18 23.74 11.47
CA VAL A 793 -17.13 22.73 11.55
C VAL A 793 -17.45 21.71 12.65
N GLN A 794 -17.51 20.43 12.27
CA GLN A 794 -17.86 19.32 13.14
C GLN A 794 -16.88 19.16 14.32
N PRO A 795 -17.32 18.62 15.47
CA PRO A 795 -16.44 18.21 16.56
C PRO A 795 -15.45 17.09 16.15
N PHE A 796 -14.37 16.94 16.93
CA PHE A 796 -13.28 15.95 16.86
C PHE A 796 -12.38 15.99 15.62
N TYR A 797 -12.94 15.94 14.41
CA TYR A 797 -12.17 15.82 13.16
C TYR A 797 -12.20 17.07 12.27
N ALA A 798 -12.73 18.18 12.78
CA ALA A 798 -12.78 19.49 12.11
C ALA A 798 -13.29 19.44 10.65
N ILE A 799 -14.29 18.60 10.37
CA ILE A 799 -14.89 18.46 9.04
C ILE A 799 -15.88 19.60 8.78
N PRO A 800 -15.79 20.33 7.65
CA PRO A 800 -16.71 21.42 7.32
C PRO A 800 -18.10 20.90 6.94
N GLU A 801 -19.15 21.57 7.41
CA GLU A 801 -20.55 21.27 7.11
C GLU A 801 -21.03 22.10 5.91
N ASN A 802 -21.77 21.47 4.98
CA ASN A 802 -22.29 22.08 3.76
C ASN A 802 -21.20 22.81 2.95
N LEU A 803 -20.12 22.10 2.62
CA LEU A 803 -18.97 22.66 1.92
C LEU A 803 -19.33 23.02 0.46
N GLU A 804 -19.11 24.28 0.09
CA GLU A 804 -19.25 24.78 -1.27
C GLU A 804 -17.88 25.28 -1.79
N LEU A 805 -17.45 24.70 -2.92
CA LEU A 805 -16.16 24.97 -3.52
C LEU A 805 -16.31 25.81 -4.80
N PRO A 806 -15.44 26.82 -5.01
CA PRO A 806 -15.39 27.51 -6.29
C PRO A 806 -14.83 26.57 -7.37
N TYR A 807 -15.25 26.75 -8.63
CA TYR A 807 -14.79 25.93 -9.77
C TYR A 807 -13.26 25.79 -9.90
N SER A 808 -12.48 26.79 -9.44
CA SER A 808 -11.01 26.75 -9.46
C SER A 808 -10.38 25.81 -8.42
N LYS A 809 -11.18 25.26 -7.50
CA LYS A 809 -10.77 24.39 -6.39
C LYS A 809 -11.54 23.08 -6.48
N ASN A 810 -11.44 22.41 -7.63
CA ASN A 810 -12.21 21.21 -7.97
C ASN A 810 -11.42 19.90 -7.81
N ASP A 811 -10.28 19.94 -7.13
CA ASP A 811 -9.53 18.77 -6.68
C ASP A 811 -9.76 18.58 -5.18
N ILE A 812 -10.39 17.46 -4.80
CA ILE A 812 -10.74 17.17 -3.40
C ILE A 812 -10.19 15.80 -2.99
N GLY A 813 -9.63 15.73 -1.78
CA GLY A 813 -9.13 14.50 -1.17
C GLY A 813 -9.82 14.23 0.15
N PHE A 814 -10.22 12.97 0.37
CA PHE A 814 -10.84 12.49 1.58
C PHE A 814 -9.90 11.51 2.29
N ASN A 815 -9.60 11.77 3.55
CA ASN A 815 -8.93 10.82 4.43
C ASN A 815 -9.97 10.22 5.37
N PHE A 816 -10.09 8.89 5.40
CA PHE A 816 -11.07 8.18 6.23
C PHE A 816 -10.46 6.96 6.90
N VAL A 817 -11.05 6.50 8.00
CA VAL A 817 -10.60 5.29 8.71
C VAL A 817 -11.79 4.52 9.24
N GLY A 818 -11.74 3.20 9.18
CA GLY A 818 -12.63 2.32 9.93
C GLY A 818 -11.98 2.02 11.28
N VAL A 819 -12.64 2.39 12.38
CA VAL A 819 -12.09 2.19 13.73
C VAL A 819 -12.02 0.70 14.03
N GLN A 820 -10.80 0.18 14.11
CA GLN A 820 -10.49 -1.20 14.49
C GLN A 820 -9.11 -1.26 15.12
N THR A 821 -9.04 -1.51 16.43
CA THR A 821 -7.82 -1.39 17.23
C THR A 821 -7.00 -2.67 17.30
N THR A 822 -7.65 -3.82 17.16
CA THR A 822 -7.03 -5.13 17.30
C THR A 822 -6.23 -5.55 16.08
N ARG A 823 -6.84 -5.53 14.89
CA ARG A 823 -6.19 -5.93 13.63
C ARG A 823 -6.63 -5.01 12.48
N PRO A 824 -6.12 -3.76 12.45
CA PRO A 824 -6.51 -2.77 11.44
C PRO A 824 -6.18 -3.20 10.00
N GLN A 825 -5.13 -3.99 9.81
CA GLN A 825 -4.70 -4.54 8.51
C GLN A 825 -5.71 -5.49 7.88
N LEU A 826 -6.69 -5.98 8.64
CA LEU A 826 -7.79 -6.80 8.10
C LEU A 826 -8.98 -5.96 7.61
N VAL A 827 -8.96 -4.65 7.86
CA VAL A 827 -10.03 -3.77 7.38
C VAL A 827 -9.86 -3.54 5.88
N ARG A 828 -10.96 -3.63 5.14
CA ARG A 828 -11.02 -3.33 3.71
C ARG A 828 -12.06 -2.26 3.43
N TYR A 829 -11.83 -1.41 2.44
CA TYR A 829 -12.67 -0.26 2.13
C TYR A 829 -13.24 -0.36 0.72
N ARG A 830 -14.40 0.27 0.55
CA ARG A 830 -14.92 0.70 -0.75
C ARG A 830 -15.43 2.12 -0.60
N TYR A 831 -15.17 2.93 -1.60
CA TYR A 831 -15.67 4.29 -1.68
C TYR A 831 -16.21 4.59 -3.10
N MET A 832 -17.02 5.64 -3.19
CA MET A 832 -17.63 6.13 -4.42
C MET A 832 -17.98 7.60 -4.25
N LEU A 833 -17.88 8.39 -5.32
CA LEU A 833 -18.39 9.75 -5.35
C LEU A 833 -19.66 9.82 -6.21
N GLU A 834 -20.83 9.87 -5.57
CA GLU A 834 -22.11 9.99 -6.29
C GLU A 834 -22.14 11.28 -7.12
N GLY A 835 -22.51 11.16 -8.40
CA GLY A 835 -22.45 12.23 -9.39
C GLY A 835 -21.16 12.27 -10.20
N TYR A 836 -20.14 11.48 -9.82
CA TYR A 836 -18.88 11.32 -10.55
C TYR A 836 -18.64 9.86 -10.95
N ASP A 837 -18.82 8.91 -10.02
CA ASP A 837 -18.69 7.46 -10.25
C ASP A 837 -20.07 6.79 -10.44
N GLU A 838 -20.14 5.76 -11.29
CA GLU A 838 -21.33 4.91 -11.47
C GLU A 838 -21.35 3.68 -10.53
N TYR A 839 -20.17 3.19 -10.14
CA TYR A 839 -20.00 1.99 -9.34
C TYR A 839 -18.98 2.21 -8.22
N TRP A 840 -19.11 1.42 -7.15
CA TRP A 840 -18.10 1.40 -6.08
C TRP A 840 -16.73 0.99 -6.61
N ASN A 841 -15.67 1.60 -6.09
CA ASN A 841 -14.30 1.17 -6.33
C ASN A 841 -14.11 -0.32 -5.92
N PRO A 842 -13.16 -1.05 -6.55
CA PRO A 842 -12.71 -2.35 -6.06
C PRO A 842 -12.36 -2.34 -4.56
N ILE A 843 -12.31 -3.52 -3.95
CA ILE A 843 -11.91 -3.63 -2.54
C ILE A 843 -10.47 -3.14 -2.41
N THR A 844 -10.23 -2.19 -1.50
CA THR A 844 -8.91 -1.59 -1.29
C THR A 844 -8.56 -1.49 0.19
N GLU A 845 -7.27 -1.41 0.51
CA GLU A 845 -6.74 -1.14 1.85
C GLU A 845 -6.46 0.36 2.07
N ASN A 846 -6.55 1.16 1.01
CA ASN A 846 -6.25 2.58 1.04
C ASN A 846 -7.31 3.36 1.84
N THR A 847 -6.81 4.24 2.70
CA THR A 847 -7.61 5.14 3.57
C THR A 847 -7.76 6.55 3.01
N THR A 848 -7.44 6.72 1.73
CA THR A 848 -7.45 8.01 1.04
C THR A 848 -8.12 7.87 -0.31
N ALA A 849 -9.05 8.76 -0.63
CA ALA A 849 -9.68 8.87 -1.93
C ALA A 849 -9.48 10.29 -2.47
N THR A 850 -8.98 10.41 -3.69
CA THR A 850 -8.71 11.71 -4.34
C THR A 850 -9.46 11.79 -5.65
N PHE A 851 -10.20 12.86 -5.84
CA PHE A 851 -10.99 13.15 -7.03
C PHE A 851 -10.52 14.48 -7.61
N GLY A 852 -10.10 14.45 -8.87
CA GLY A 852 -9.55 15.62 -9.56
C GLY A 852 -10.43 16.08 -10.71
N ASN A 853 -10.36 17.37 -11.02
CA ASN A 853 -11.05 18.01 -12.14
C ASN A 853 -12.58 17.77 -12.16
N ILE A 854 -13.22 17.84 -10.99
CA ILE A 854 -14.66 17.63 -10.86
C ILE A 854 -15.42 18.80 -11.49
N ARG A 855 -16.56 18.53 -12.14
CA ARG A 855 -17.43 19.54 -12.76
C ARG A 855 -18.30 20.24 -11.73
N GLU A 856 -19.00 21.29 -12.15
CA GLU A 856 -20.01 21.96 -11.34
C GLU A 856 -21.20 21.03 -11.02
N GLY A 857 -21.65 21.01 -9.78
CA GLY A 857 -22.71 20.11 -9.34
C GLY A 857 -22.70 19.83 -7.83
N ASN A 858 -23.67 19.03 -7.38
CA ASN A 858 -23.73 18.51 -6.02
C ASN A 858 -23.23 17.08 -6.01
N TYR A 859 -22.37 16.76 -5.05
CA TYR A 859 -21.70 15.47 -4.94
C TYR A 859 -21.86 14.91 -3.53
N THR A 860 -21.98 13.59 -3.44
CA THR A 860 -21.98 12.88 -2.15
C THR A 860 -20.86 11.85 -2.14
N PHE A 861 -19.88 12.04 -1.28
CA PHE A 861 -18.85 11.05 -1.02
C PHE A 861 -19.42 9.95 -0.11
N LEU A 862 -19.30 8.70 -0.57
CA LEU A 862 -19.72 7.50 0.15
C LEU A 862 -18.52 6.63 0.45
N VAL A 863 -18.38 6.17 1.69
CA VAL A 863 -17.35 5.21 2.08
C VAL A 863 -17.87 4.22 3.10
N LYS A 864 -17.53 2.94 2.91
CA LYS A 864 -17.83 1.86 3.86
C LYS A 864 -16.61 0.98 4.08
N ALA A 865 -16.57 0.35 5.24
CA ALA A 865 -15.48 -0.53 5.65
C ALA A 865 -16.02 -1.94 5.94
N LYS A 866 -15.19 -2.94 5.66
CA LYS A 866 -15.41 -4.35 5.95
C LYS A 866 -14.38 -4.76 7.00
N ASN A 867 -14.81 -5.34 8.11
CA ASN A 867 -13.90 -5.90 9.11
C ASN A 867 -13.31 -7.25 8.64
N GLY A 868 -12.40 -7.82 9.44
CA GLY A 868 -11.80 -9.13 9.17
C GLY A 868 -12.78 -10.31 9.22
N SER A 869 -13.92 -10.18 9.91
CA SER A 869 -14.95 -11.24 9.95
C SER A 869 -15.88 -11.23 8.74
N GLY A 870 -15.88 -10.14 7.97
CA GLY A 870 -16.58 -10.03 6.70
C GLY A 870 -17.79 -9.11 6.69
N SER A 871 -18.13 -8.49 7.83
CA SER A 871 -19.26 -7.56 7.98
C SER A 871 -18.93 -6.18 7.42
N TRP A 872 -19.77 -5.68 6.52
CA TRP A 872 -19.70 -4.30 6.02
C TRP A 872 -20.39 -3.33 6.98
N SER A 873 -19.85 -2.13 7.09
CA SER A 873 -20.49 -1.01 7.77
C SER A 873 -21.52 -0.30 6.88
N GLU A 874 -22.43 0.42 7.55
CA GLU A 874 -23.26 1.41 6.86
C GLU A 874 -22.36 2.49 6.22
N PRO A 875 -22.67 2.93 4.98
CA PRO A 875 -21.85 3.89 4.28
C PRO A 875 -21.93 5.27 4.94
N LEU A 876 -20.77 5.80 5.34
CA LEU A 876 -20.63 7.20 5.72
C LEU A 876 -20.88 8.07 4.49
N LYS A 877 -21.73 9.09 4.64
CA LYS A 877 -22.13 10.01 3.57
C LYS A 877 -21.65 11.42 3.89
N TYR A 878 -21.00 12.06 2.93
CA TYR A 878 -20.56 13.45 3.06
C TYR A 878 -20.90 14.24 1.79
N GLY A 879 -21.76 15.26 1.90
CA GLY A 879 -22.21 16.08 0.78
C GLY A 879 -21.39 17.36 0.63
N PHE A 880 -21.06 17.73 -0.61
CA PHE A 880 -20.45 19.02 -0.96
C PHE A 880 -20.90 19.46 -2.35
N SER A 881 -20.73 20.75 -2.68
CA SER A 881 -21.08 21.31 -3.98
C SER A 881 -19.90 22.02 -4.63
N ILE A 882 -19.86 21.99 -5.96
CA ILE A 882 -18.91 22.77 -6.77
C ILE A 882 -19.71 23.81 -7.55
N MET A 883 -19.44 25.08 -7.27
CA MET A 883 -20.11 26.20 -7.91
C MET A 883 -19.74 26.30 -9.39
N PRO A 884 -20.68 26.67 -10.27
CA PRO A 884 -20.38 26.91 -11.67
C PRO A 884 -19.39 28.07 -11.84
N PRO A 885 -18.53 28.03 -12.86
CA PRO A 885 -17.68 29.16 -13.17
C PRO A 885 -18.55 30.37 -13.56
N TRP A 886 -18.08 31.57 -13.26
CA TRP A 886 -18.86 32.81 -13.42
C TRP A 886 -19.48 32.97 -14.82
N TYR A 887 -18.79 32.51 -15.87
CA TYR A 887 -19.24 32.59 -17.27
C TYR A 887 -20.34 31.58 -17.66
N ARG A 888 -20.72 30.66 -16.75
CA ARG A 888 -21.82 29.68 -16.91
C ARG A 888 -22.98 29.95 -15.95
N THR A 889 -23.06 31.15 -15.38
CA THR A 889 -24.18 31.54 -14.51
C THR A 889 -25.38 32.02 -15.32
N TRP A 890 -26.58 31.91 -14.74
CA TRP A 890 -27.84 32.23 -15.45
C TRP A 890 -27.92 33.70 -15.91
N TYR A 891 -27.37 34.64 -15.13
CA TYR A 891 -27.32 36.06 -15.51
C TYR A 891 -26.31 36.34 -16.63
N VAL A 892 -25.23 35.55 -16.74
CA VAL A 892 -24.31 35.63 -17.89
C VAL A 892 -24.97 35.04 -19.14
N TYR A 893 -25.77 33.97 -19.02
CA TYR A 893 -26.59 33.52 -20.15
C TYR A 893 -27.60 34.59 -20.60
N LEU A 894 -28.22 35.33 -19.67
CA LEU A 894 -29.03 36.50 -20.02
C LEU A 894 -28.21 37.60 -20.72
N PHE A 895 -26.98 37.84 -20.26
CA PHE A 895 -26.07 38.76 -20.93
C PHE A 895 -25.70 38.28 -22.35
N TYR A 896 -25.40 37.00 -22.55
CA TYR A 896 -25.16 36.43 -23.88
C TYR A 896 -26.37 36.55 -24.79
N ILE A 897 -27.58 36.33 -24.26
CA ILE A 897 -28.84 36.52 -24.99
C ILE A 897 -29.00 38.01 -25.37
N LEU A 898 -28.71 38.94 -24.45
CA LEU A 898 -28.73 40.37 -24.74
C LEU A 898 -27.70 40.75 -25.81
N LEU A 899 -26.48 40.21 -25.73
CA LEU A 899 -25.39 40.41 -26.69
C LEU A 899 -25.76 39.86 -28.07
N PHE A 900 -26.43 38.71 -28.10
CA PHE A 900 -26.97 38.10 -29.30
C PHE A 900 -28.08 38.98 -29.92
N PHE A 901 -29.02 39.50 -29.12
CA PHE A 901 -30.05 40.41 -29.61
C PHE A 901 -29.51 41.78 -30.03
N THR A 902 -28.50 42.33 -29.36
CA THR A 902 -27.81 43.56 -29.80
C THR A 902 -27.00 43.31 -31.06
N GLY A 903 -26.36 42.14 -31.19
CA GLY A 903 -25.72 41.68 -32.41
C GLY A 903 -26.71 41.54 -33.56
N LEU A 904 -27.87 40.92 -33.33
CA LEU A 904 -28.98 40.84 -34.29
C LEU A 904 -29.54 42.22 -34.64
N PHE A 905 -29.68 43.13 -33.67
CA PHE A 905 -30.10 44.50 -33.92
C PHE A 905 -29.10 45.28 -34.77
N TYR A 906 -27.80 45.12 -34.51
CA TYR A 906 -26.75 45.69 -35.36
C TYR A 906 -26.71 45.04 -36.75
N LEU A 907 -26.93 43.73 -36.84
CA LEU A 907 -27.08 43.01 -38.12
C LEU A 907 -28.32 43.48 -38.90
N ASP A 908 -29.47 43.66 -38.26
CA ASP A 908 -30.69 44.21 -38.88
C ASP A 908 -30.48 45.67 -39.31
N LYS A 909 -29.87 46.50 -38.47
CA LYS A 909 -29.53 47.88 -38.80
C LYS A 909 -28.53 47.96 -39.96
N PHE A 910 -27.57 47.04 -40.02
CA PHE A 910 -26.62 46.91 -41.13
C PHE A 910 -27.31 46.41 -42.40
N GLN A 911 -28.24 45.44 -42.30
CA GLN A 911 -29.05 44.96 -43.42
C GLN A 911 -29.99 46.05 -43.95
N ARG A 912 -30.67 46.82 -43.09
CA ARG A 912 -31.50 47.97 -43.48
C ARG A 912 -30.69 49.06 -44.17
N LYS A 913 -29.49 49.40 -43.66
CA LYS A 913 -28.55 50.30 -44.35
C LYS A 913 -28.12 49.74 -45.71
N ARG A 914 -27.89 48.43 -45.81
CA ARG A 914 -27.53 47.72 -47.04
C ARG A 914 -28.69 47.67 -48.05
N VAL A 915 -29.94 47.65 -47.60
CA VAL A 915 -31.16 47.75 -48.44
C VAL A 915 -31.40 49.18 -48.93
N LEU A 916 -31.24 50.19 -48.07
CA LEU A 916 -31.30 51.62 -48.45
C LEU A 916 -30.19 52.02 -49.44
N PHE A 917 -29.01 51.41 -49.32
CA PHE A 917 -27.90 51.57 -50.27
C PHE A 917 -28.19 50.89 -51.63
N LYS A 918 -28.96 49.80 -51.63
CA LYS A 918 -29.41 49.09 -52.85
C LYS A 918 -30.46 49.87 -53.67
N GLU A 919 -31.28 50.71 -53.04
CA GLU A 919 -32.23 51.58 -53.74
C GLU A 919 -31.56 52.78 -54.40
N ARG A 920 -30.52 53.36 -53.77
CA ARG A 920 -29.70 54.43 -54.38
C ARG A 920 -28.81 53.95 -55.54
N GLN A 921 -28.52 52.65 -55.63
CA GLN A 921 -27.70 52.05 -56.69
C GLN A 921 -28.50 51.72 -57.97
N LYS A 922 -29.82 51.48 -57.88
CA LYS A 922 -30.66 51.14 -59.04
C LYS A 922 -30.81 52.26 -60.08
N GLY A 923 -30.55 53.52 -59.73
CA GLY A 923 -30.58 54.67 -60.66
C GLY A 923 -29.26 54.92 -61.41
N ILE A 924 -28.14 54.34 -60.97
CA ILE A 924 -26.79 54.58 -61.56
C ILE A 924 -26.33 53.35 -62.38
N GLN A 925 -27.08 52.24 -62.32
CA GLN A 925 -26.64 50.93 -62.79
C GLN A 925 -27.03 50.58 -64.24
N SER A 926 -27.78 51.42 -64.97
CA SER A 926 -28.02 51.19 -66.41
C SER A 926 -26.86 51.68 -67.30
N GLU A 927 -26.05 52.64 -66.84
CA GLU A 927 -25.01 53.27 -67.67
C GLU A 927 -23.60 52.69 -67.42
N LEU A 928 -23.35 52.07 -66.26
CA LEU A 928 -22.04 51.52 -65.92
C LEU A 928 -21.90 50.01 -66.17
N GLN A 929 -22.91 49.40 -66.82
CA GLN A 929 -22.99 47.96 -67.05
C GLN A 929 -22.11 47.48 -68.22
N HIS A 930 -21.70 48.39 -69.12
CA HIS A 930 -20.74 48.08 -70.18
C HIS A 930 -19.26 48.24 -69.77
N ALA A 931 -18.96 48.86 -68.62
CA ALA A 931 -17.58 49.13 -68.21
C ALA A 931 -17.02 48.12 -67.18
N LYS A 932 -17.87 47.31 -66.53
CA LYS A 932 -17.50 46.42 -65.40
C LYS A 932 -17.25 44.95 -65.76
N GLU A 933 -17.52 44.52 -66.99
CA GLU A 933 -17.29 43.12 -67.39
C GLU A 933 -15.80 42.78 -67.56
N ILE A 934 -14.92 43.77 -67.74
CA ILE A 934 -13.47 43.57 -67.90
C ILE A 934 -12.71 43.54 -66.55
N GLU A 935 -13.14 44.34 -65.57
CA GLU A 935 -12.52 44.37 -64.22
C GLU A 935 -12.84 43.10 -63.39
N LYS A 936 -13.99 42.48 -63.69
CA LYS A 936 -14.49 41.28 -63.03
C LYS A 936 -13.66 40.04 -63.35
N ALA A 937 -13.14 39.91 -64.58
CA ALA A 937 -12.25 38.81 -64.97
C ALA A 937 -10.86 38.91 -64.31
N PHE A 938 -10.37 40.13 -64.01
CA PHE A 938 -9.05 40.34 -63.41
C PHE A 938 -9.02 40.08 -61.89
N THR A 939 -10.15 40.25 -61.22
CA THR A 939 -10.25 40.12 -59.76
C THR A 939 -10.47 38.65 -59.32
N GLU A 940 -11.14 37.87 -60.16
CA GLU A 940 -11.44 36.44 -59.93
C GLU A 940 -10.20 35.54 -60.08
N LEU A 941 -9.26 35.92 -60.96
CA LEU A 941 -7.93 35.29 -61.05
C LEU A 941 -7.09 35.49 -59.78
N LYS A 942 -7.16 36.69 -59.17
CA LYS A 942 -6.36 37.07 -58.00
C LYS A 942 -6.80 36.35 -56.70
N SER A 943 -8.10 36.08 -56.54
CA SER A 943 -8.60 35.34 -55.36
C SER A 943 -8.34 33.84 -55.43
N THR A 944 -8.35 33.27 -56.64
CA THR A 944 -8.06 31.84 -56.86
C THR A 944 -6.58 31.52 -56.57
N GLN A 945 -5.68 32.44 -56.92
CA GLN A 945 -4.25 32.34 -56.61
C GLN A 945 -3.97 32.43 -55.10
N ALA A 946 -4.73 33.23 -54.33
CA ALA A 946 -4.60 33.31 -52.87
C ALA A 946 -5.07 32.04 -52.13
N GLN A 947 -6.08 31.34 -52.66
CA GLN A 947 -6.55 30.07 -52.09
C GLN A 947 -5.58 28.90 -52.36
N LEU A 948 -4.95 28.85 -53.54
CA LEU A 948 -3.91 27.86 -53.85
C LEU A 948 -2.68 28.02 -52.96
N ILE A 949 -2.23 29.26 -52.71
CA ILE A 949 -1.13 29.57 -51.80
C ILE A 949 -1.43 29.11 -50.35
N GLN A 950 -2.70 29.18 -49.92
CA GLN A 950 -3.09 28.74 -48.57
C GLN A 950 -3.18 27.21 -48.45
N SER A 951 -3.58 26.50 -49.51
CA SER A 951 -3.54 25.03 -49.53
C SER A 951 -2.13 24.47 -49.64
N GLU A 952 -1.23 25.17 -50.36
CA GLU A 952 0.19 24.81 -50.44
C GLU A 952 0.90 24.99 -49.08
N LYS A 953 0.60 26.08 -48.35
CA LYS A 953 1.08 26.30 -46.97
C LYS A 953 0.55 25.26 -45.97
N MET A 954 -0.70 24.84 -46.09
CA MET A 954 -1.28 23.80 -45.23
C MET A 954 -0.72 22.40 -45.54
N ALA A 955 -0.44 22.10 -46.81
CA ALA A 955 0.21 20.85 -47.23
C ALA A 955 1.67 20.78 -46.74
N SER A 956 2.43 21.88 -46.89
CA SER A 956 3.81 22.00 -46.38
C SER A 956 3.92 21.85 -44.85
N LEU A 957 2.99 22.45 -44.09
CA LEU A 957 2.97 22.35 -42.63
C LEU A 957 2.65 20.93 -42.13
N GLY A 958 1.82 20.18 -42.88
CA GLY A 958 1.50 18.78 -42.59
C GLY A 958 2.68 17.83 -42.79
N GLU A 959 3.46 18.03 -43.84
CA GLU A 959 4.68 17.25 -44.13
C GLU A 959 5.78 17.51 -43.08
N LEU A 960 5.94 18.77 -42.67
CA LEU A 960 6.86 19.23 -41.63
C LEU A 960 6.59 18.60 -40.26
N THR A 961 5.31 18.50 -39.88
CA THR A 961 4.92 18.01 -38.55
C THR A 961 5.13 16.51 -38.41
N ALA A 962 4.94 15.74 -39.50
CA ALA A 962 5.13 14.29 -39.52
C ALA A 962 6.63 13.90 -39.47
N GLY A 963 7.50 14.62 -40.21
CA GLY A 963 8.95 14.39 -40.16
C GLY A 963 9.57 14.73 -38.81
N ILE A 964 9.11 15.81 -38.15
CA ILE A 964 9.59 16.24 -36.83
C ILE A 964 9.26 15.20 -35.74
N ALA A 965 8.05 14.65 -35.74
CA ALA A 965 7.65 13.63 -34.78
C ALA A 965 8.58 12.41 -34.88
N HIS A 966 8.91 12.01 -36.11
CA HIS A 966 9.76 10.85 -36.36
C HIS A 966 11.23 11.07 -35.97
N GLU A 967 11.75 12.29 -36.14
CA GLU A 967 13.13 12.63 -35.74
C GLU A 967 13.32 12.83 -34.23
N ILE A 968 12.27 13.25 -33.50
CA ILE A 968 12.30 13.40 -32.04
C ILE A 968 12.13 12.04 -31.34
N GLN A 969 11.29 11.15 -31.89
CA GLN A 969 11.05 9.83 -31.32
C GLN A 969 12.32 8.97 -31.26
N ASN A 970 13.14 9.01 -32.32
CA ASN A 970 14.33 8.18 -32.41
C ASN A 970 15.30 8.37 -31.22
N PRO A 971 15.80 9.59 -30.89
CA PRO A 971 16.68 9.78 -29.74
C PRO A 971 15.99 9.52 -28.39
N LEU A 972 14.68 9.78 -28.25
CA LEU A 972 13.94 9.48 -27.02
C LEU A 972 13.84 7.99 -26.74
N ASN A 973 13.63 7.17 -27.78
CA ASN A 973 13.61 5.72 -27.64
C ASN A 973 14.97 5.18 -27.17
N PHE A 974 16.09 5.73 -27.68
CA PHE A 974 17.42 5.36 -27.19
C PHE A 974 17.62 5.76 -25.72
N VAL A 975 17.16 6.94 -25.31
CA VAL A 975 17.24 7.39 -23.91
C VAL A 975 16.46 6.46 -22.98
N ASN A 976 15.24 6.07 -23.36
CA ASN A 976 14.41 5.16 -22.56
C ASN A 976 15.04 3.76 -22.47
N ASN A 977 15.45 3.16 -23.60
CA ASN A 977 16.03 1.82 -23.61
C ASN A 977 17.32 1.75 -22.79
N PHE A 978 18.22 2.74 -22.91
CA PHE A 978 19.45 2.74 -22.11
C PHE A 978 19.17 3.02 -20.63
N SER A 979 18.09 3.73 -20.28
CA SER A 979 17.69 3.94 -18.89
C SER A 979 17.15 2.67 -18.24
N GLU A 980 16.43 1.83 -18.99
CA GLU A 980 15.94 0.52 -18.53
C GLU A 980 17.10 -0.46 -18.27
N VAL A 981 18.02 -0.59 -19.24
CA VAL A 981 19.25 -1.38 -19.08
C VAL A 981 20.11 -0.90 -17.90
N SER A 982 20.16 0.42 -17.66
CA SER A 982 20.87 0.96 -16.49
C SER A 982 20.27 0.52 -15.15
N ASN A 983 18.96 0.30 -15.05
CA ASN A 983 18.34 -0.24 -13.84
C ASN A 983 18.66 -1.72 -13.64
N GLU A 984 18.72 -2.50 -14.72
CA GLU A 984 19.11 -3.93 -14.68
C GLU A 984 20.57 -4.09 -14.23
N LEU A 985 21.50 -3.32 -14.82
CA LEU A 985 22.91 -3.33 -14.42
C LEU A 985 23.11 -2.92 -12.96
N LEU A 986 22.29 -2.00 -12.43
CA LEU A 986 22.32 -1.63 -11.01
C LEU A 986 21.84 -2.75 -10.09
N ALA A 987 20.82 -3.51 -10.50
CA ALA A 987 20.33 -4.66 -9.75
C ALA A 987 21.39 -5.78 -9.72
N GLU A 988 21.99 -6.08 -10.87
CA GLU A 988 23.03 -7.10 -11.03
C GLU A 988 24.31 -6.74 -10.24
N MET A 989 24.72 -5.46 -10.27
CA MET A 989 25.83 -4.97 -9.45
C MET A 989 25.56 -5.11 -7.94
N ASN A 990 24.33 -4.84 -7.48
CA ASN A 990 23.96 -5.02 -6.07
C ASN A 990 23.95 -6.50 -5.66
N GLU A 991 23.52 -7.39 -6.56
CA GLU A 991 23.50 -8.83 -6.31
C GLU A 991 24.93 -9.40 -6.17
N GLU A 992 25.85 -9.00 -7.04
CA GLU A 992 27.25 -9.43 -6.97
C GLU A 992 28.00 -8.82 -5.77
N LEU A 993 27.65 -7.59 -5.36
CA LEU A 993 28.13 -7.00 -4.10
C LEU A 993 27.68 -7.80 -2.88
N LEU A 994 26.43 -8.31 -2.86
CA LEU A 994 25.91 -9.15 -1.78
C LEU A 994 26.58 -10.54 -1.73
N LYS A 995 26.98 -11.08 -2.88
CA LYS A 995 27.76 -12.33 -2.98
C LYS A 995 29.24 -12.16 -2.63
N GLY A 996 29.72 -10.93 -2.46
CA GLY A 996 31.13 -10.62 -2.15
C GLY A 996 32.06 -10.56 -3.37
N ASN A 997 31.52 -10.58 -4.59
CA ASN A 997 32.26 -10.59 -5.85
C ASN A 997 32.57 -9.15 -6.32
N ILE A 998 33.55 -8.52 -5.66
CA ILE A 998 33.88 -7.10 -5.87
C ILE A 998 34.43 -6.82 -7.30
N GLU A 999 35.15 -7.77 -7.91
CA GLU A 999 35.69 -7.62 -9.27
C GLU A 999 34.57 -7.54 -10.33
N GLU A 1000 33.56 -8.39 -10.24
CA GLU A 1000 32.43 -8.41 -11.16
C GLU A 1000 31.58 -7.13 -11.01
N ALA A 1001 31.34 -6.70 -9.77
CA ALA A 1001 30.63 -5.44 -9.48
C ALA A 1001 31.37 -4.21 -10.03
N LEU A 1002 32.71 -4.20 -10.01
CA LEU A 1002 33.52 -3.14 -10.62
C LEU A 1002 33.42 -3.14 -12.15
N ALA A 1003 33.35 -4.31 -12.79
CA ALA A 1003 33.14 -4.43 -14.23
C ALA A 1003 31.76 -3.89 -14.64
N ILE A 1004 30.69 -4.29 -13.94
CA ILE A 1004 29.33 -3.80 -14.17
C ILE A 1004 29.22 -2.29 -13.94
N SER A 1005 29.96 -1.75 -12.96
CA SER A 1005 30.01 -0.30 -12.72
C SER A 1005 30.60 0.48 -13.90
N ALA A 1006 31.61 -0.08 -14.59
CA ALA A 1006 32.18 0.53 -15.78
C ALA A 1006 31.18 0.55 -16.95
N ASP A 1007 30.44 -0.54 -17.14
CA ASP A 1007 29.40 -0.64 -18.17
C ASP A 1007 28.24 0.32 -17.90
N PHE A 1008 27.82 0.43 -16.63
CA PHE A 1008 26.81 1.39 -16.20
C PHE A 1008 27.22 2.84 -16.52
N LYS A 1009 28.49 3.19 -16.27
CA LYS A 1009 29.02 4.51 -16.61
C LYS A 1009 29.00 4.78 -18.11
N GLN A 1010 29.40 3.80 -18.93
CA GLN A 1010 29.36 3.93 -20.38
C GLN A 1010 27.92 4.12 -20.90
N ASN A 1011 26.96 3.49 -20.23
CA ASN A 1011 25.55 3.61 -20.59
C ASN A 1011 24.99 5.02 -20.32
N LEU A 1012 25.36 5.62 -19.18
CA LEU A 1012 24.99 7.00 -18.84
C LEU A 1012 25.54 8.03 -19.86
N GLU A 1013 26.74 7.80 -20.39
CA GLU A 1013 27.33 8.67 -21.42
C GLU A 1013 26.51 8.65 -22.73
N LYS A 1014 26.00 7.48 -23.12
CA LYS A 1014 25.12 7.33 -24.30
C LYS A 1014 23.79 8.04 -24.11
N ILE A 1015 23.17 7.91 -22.93
CA ILE A 1015 21.92 8.62 -22.58
C ILE A 1015 22.12 10.13 -22.75
N ASN A 1016 23.20 10.68 -22.19
CA ASN A 1016 23.51 12.10 -22.28
C ASN A 1016 23.73 12.57 -23.74
N HIS A 1017 24.42 11.77 -24.55
CA HIS A 1017 24.64 12.06 -25.97
C HIS A 1017 23.33 12.15 -26.76
N HIS A 1018 22.43 11.17 -26.59
CA HIS A 1018 21.13 11.16 -27.28
C HIS A 1018 20.19 12.25 -26.75
N GLY A 1019 20.25 12.59 -25.46
CA GLY A 1019 19.50 13.70 -24.86
C GLY A 1019 19.87 15.07 -25.45
N LYS A 1020 21.18 15.36 -25.60
CA LYS A 1020 21.65 16.61 -26.22
C LYS A 1020 21.23 16.75 -27.70
N ARG A 1021 21.13 15.64 -28.42
CA ARG A 1021 20.64 15.63 -29.82
C ARG A 1021 19.17 16.05 -29.89
N ALA A 1022 18.31 15.52 -29.01
CA ALA A 1022 16.92 15.93 -28.94
C ALA A 1022 16.78 17.43 -28.60
N GLU A 1023 17.61 17.94 -27.69
CA GLU A 1023 17.65 19.38 -27.34
C GLU A 1023 17.98 20.28 -28.54
N GLY A 1024 18.93 19.86 -29.38
CA GLY A 1024 19.32 20.59 -30.60
C GLY A 1024 18.19 20.72 -31.63
N ILE A 1025 17.41 19.66 -31.82
CA ILE A 1025 16.25 19.64 -32.74
C ILE A 1025 15.16 20.60 -32.25
N VAL A 1026 14.84 20.57 -30.95
CA VAL A 1026 13.83 21.46 -30.34
C VAL A 1026 14.23 22.92 -30.42
N LYS A 1027 15.52 23.25 -30.19
CA LYS A 1027 16.03 24.63 -30.34
C LYS A 1027 15.92 25.14 -31.78
N GLY A 1028 16.20 24.32 -32.78
CA GLY A 1028 16.02 24.67 -34.20
C GLY A 1028 14.57 24.95 -34.57
N MET A 1029 13.63 24.16 -34.04
CA MET A 1029 12.19 24.35 -34.27
C MET A 1029 11.65 25.65 -33.65
N LEU A 1030 12.06 25.98 -32.43
CA LEU A 1030 11.63 27.21 -31.73
C LEU A 1030 12.11 28.49 -32.43
N GLN A 1031 13.20 28.44 -33.19
CA GLN A 1031 13.66 29.58 -33.98
C GLN A 1031 12.75 29.86 -35.19
N HIS A 1032 12.17 28.83 -35.80
CA HIS A 1032 11.28 28.95 -36.97
C HIS A 1032 9.87 29.46 -36.60
N SER A 1033 9.43 29.24 -35.37
CA SER A 1033 8.11 29.67 -34.88
C SER A 1033 8.03 31.14 -34.42
N ARG A 1034 9.17 31.85 -34.31
CA ARG A 1034 9.18 33.25 -33.85
C ARG A 1034 8.92 34.21 -35.02
N THR A 1035 7.71 34.73 -35.11
CA THR A 1035 7.38 35.88 -35.97
C THR A 1035 8.15 37.12 -35.48
N SER A 1036 9.01 37.71 -36.31
CA SER A 1036 9.75 38.92 -35.92
C SER A 1036 8.78 40.10 -35.77
N SER A 1037 8.73 40.69 -34.58
CA SER A 1037 7.90 41.86 -34.25
C SER A 1037 8.65 43.19 -34.44
N GLY A 1038 9.78 43.17 -35.17
CA GLY A 1038 10.68 44.31 -35.32
C GLY A 1038 10.06 45.42 -36.17
N LYS A 1039 10.16 46.68 -35.71
CA LYS A 1039 9.91 47.85 -36.55
C LYS A 1039 11.12 48.08 -37.45
N LYS A 1040 10.89 48.43 -38.73
CA LYS A 1040 11.96 48.89 -39.63
C LYS A 1040 12.54 50.18 -39.07
N GLU A 1041 13.86 50.26 -38.94
CA GLU A 1041 14.58 51.45 -38.49
C GLU A 1041 15.73 51.80 -39.45
N PRO A 1042 16.08 53.10 -39.59
CA PRO A 1042 17.15 53.53 -40.48
C PRO A 1042 18.49 52.97 -40.00
N THR A 1043 19.07 52.06 -40.78
CA THR A 1043 20.28 51.30 -40.40
C THR A 1043 21.38 51.50 -41.44
N ASP A 1044 22.61 51.67 -40.98
CA ASP A 1044 23.79 51.69 -41.84
C ASP A 1044 24.17 50.25 -42.23
N ILE A 1045 23.89 49.90 -43.49
CA ILE A 1045 24.07 48.54 -44.00
C ILE A 1045 25.54 48.17 -44.13
N ASN A 1046 26.42 49.13 -44.46
CA ASN A 1046 27.84 48.86 -44.63
C ASN A 1046 28.47 48.50 -43.28
N THR A 1047 28.12 49.27 -42.24
CA THR A 1047 28.55 48.98 -40.87
C THR A 1047 28.04 47.62 -40.39
N LEU A 1048 26.76 47.31 -40.66
CA LEU A 1048 26.14 46.04 -40.30
C LEU A 1048 26.85 44.85 -40.98
N CYS A 1049 27.14 44.97 -42.28
CA CYS A 1049 27.84 43.93 -43.04
C CYS A 1049 29.26 43.66 -42.51
N ASP A 1050 30.03 44.71 -42.20
CA ASP A 1050 31.39 44.56 -41.62
C ASP A 1050 31.36 43.92 -40.23
N GLU A 1051 30.42 44.32 -39.37
CA GLU A 1051 30.28 43.76 -38.02
C GLU A 1051 30.01 42.25 -38.07
N TYR A 1052 29.02 41.82 -38.87
CA TYR A 1052 28.67 40.41 -38.99
C TYR A 1052 29.74 39.59 -39.72
N LEU A 1053 30.48 40.16 -40.67
CA LEU A 1053 31.63 39.48 -41.31
C LEU A 1053 32.72 39.16 -40.29
N ARG A 1054 33.10 40.13 -39.46
CA ARG A 1054 34.12 39.95 -38.41
C ARG A 1054 33.63 38.98 -37.34
N LEU A 1055 32.37 39.10 -36.93
CA LEU A 1055 31.76 38.21 -35.95
C LEU A 1055 31.76 36.75 -36.42
N ALA A 1056 31.37 36.50 -37.68
CA ALA A 1056 31.39 35.18 -38.28
C ALA A 1056 32.82 34.60 -38.37
N TYR A 1057 33.80 35.42 -38.76
CA TYR A 1057 35.19 35.03 -38.87
C TYR A 1057 35.79 34.62 -37.51
N HIS A 1058 35.57 35.44 -36.47
CA HIS A 1058 36.01 35.11 -35.12
C HIS A 1058 35.27 33.89 -34.55
N GLY A 1059 33.98 33.74 -34.86
CA GLY A 1059 33.20 32.58 -34.47
C GLY A 1059 33.76 31.26 -35.01
N LEU A 1060 34.20 31.25 -36.27
CA LEU A 1060 34.81 30.05 -36.85
C LEU A 1060 36.22 29.80 -36.32
N ARG A 1061 37.05 30.84 -36.14
CA ARG A 1061 38.41 30.70 -35.55
C ARG A 1061 38.41 30.23 -34.10
N ALA A 1062 37.34 30.49 -33.35
CA ALA A 1062 37.18 29.97 -31.99
C ALA A 1062 37.00 28.44 -31.99
N LYS A 1063 36.35 27.89 -33.03
CA LYS A 1063 36.17 26.43 -33.22
C LYS A 1063 37.39 25.78 -33.88
N ASP A 1064 37.97 26.42 -34.89
CA ASP A 1064 39.17 25.95 -35.59
C ASP A 1064 40.23 27.07 -35.64
N LYS A 1065 41.23 26.96 -34.76
CA LYS A 1065 42.31 27.95 -34.65
C LYS A 1065 43.21 28.02 -35.91
N ALA A 1066 43.20 26.99 -36.76
CA ALA A 1066 44.03 26.90 -37.96
C ALA A 1066 43.37 27.52 -39.21
N PHE A 1067 42.08 27.87 -39.13
CA PHE A 1067 41.37 28.53 -40.22
C PHE A 1067 41.83 29.98 -40.41
N ASN A 1068 42.21 30.32 -41.64
CA ASN A 1068 42.49 31.69 -42.09
C ASN A 1068 41.93 31.85 -43.49
N ALA A 1069 41.22 32.96 -43.72
CA ALA A 1069 40.66 33.36 -45.01
C ALA A 1069 40.91 34.86 -45.23
N GLU A 1070 41.15 35.25 -46.47
CA GLU A 1070 41.23 36.65 -46.86
C GLU A 1070 39.82 37.25 -46.90
N LEU A 1071 39.63 38.34 -46.18
CA LEU A 1071 38.35 39.05 -46.08
C LEU A 1071 38.44 40.29 -46.96
N VAL A 1072 37.68 40.31 -48.05
CA VAL A 1072 37.66 41.45 -49.00
C VAL A 1072 36.34 42.20 -48.83
N THR A 1073 36.41 43.50 -48.55
CA THR A 1073 35.21 44.34 -48.42
C THR A 1073 35.24 45.44 -49.47
N ASP A 1074 34.12 45.62 -50.18
CA ASP A 1074 33.93 46.73 -51.12
C ASP A 1074 32.57 47.38 -50.86
N PHE A 1075 32.58 48.45 -50.06
CA PHE A 1075 31.37 49.10 -49.58
C PHE A 1075 31.13 50.43 -50.30
N ASP A 1076 30.03 50.51 -51.04
CA ASP A 1076 29.59 51.75 -51.68
C ASP A 1076 29.13 52.76 -50.62
N LYS A 1077 29.84 53.91 -50.54
CA LYS A 1077 29.56 54.98 -49.57
C LYS A 1077 28.25 55.73 -49.86
N SER A 1078 27.65 55.56 -51.04
CA SER A 1078 26.41 56.24 -51.45
C SER A 1078 25.13 55.58 -50.91
N VAL A 1079 25.23 54.38 -50.34
CA VAL A 1079 24.11 53.57 -49.80
C VAL A 1079 23.31 54.36 -48.76
N GLY A 1080 23.97 54.96 -47.76
CA GLY A 1080 23.32 55.70 -46.67
C GLY A 1080 22.56 54.81 -45.69
N LEU A 1081 21.62 55.40 -44.94
CA LEU A 1081 20.75 54.68 -44.00
C LEU A 1081 19.56 54.08 -44.76
N VAL A 1082 19.30 52.77 -44.55
CA VAL A 1082 18.17 52.04 -45.16
C VAL A 1082 17.24 51.52 -44.07
N ASN A 1083 15.92 51.66 -44.26
CA ASN A 1083 14.91 51.19 -43.32
C ASN A 1083 14.78 49.65 -43.38
N VAL A 1084 15.46 48.97 -42.47
CA VAL A 1084 15.45 47.51 -42.33
C VAL A 1084 15.21 47.12 -40.88
N ILE A 1085 14.95 45.85 -40.61
CA ILE A 1085 15.01 45.31 -39.25
C ILE A 1085 16.44 44.77 -39.06
N PRO A 1086 17.34 45.45 -38.33
CA PRO A 1086 18.76 45.09 -38.30
C PRO A 1086 18.99 43.65 -37.82
N GLN A 1087 18.19 43.20 -36.86
CA GLN A 1087 18.29 41.84 -36.30
C GLN A 1087 17.96 40.75 -37.31
N ASP A 1088 16.97 40.99 -38.17
CA ASP A 1088 16.54 40.03 -39.19
C ASP A 1088 17.55 40.01 -40.34
N LEU A 1089 17.96 41.19 -40.83
CA LEU A 1089 18.95 41.28 -41.90
C LEU A 1089 20.33 40.79 -41.45
N GLY A 1090 20.73 41.08 -40.21
CA GLY A 1090 21.96 40.57 -39.61
C GLY A 1090 22.01 39.03 -39.53
N ARG A 1091 20.87 38.38 -39.23
CA ARG A 1091 20.76 36.92 -39.26
C ARG A 1091 20.97 36.34 -40.65
N VAL A 1092 20.40 36.98 -41.68
CA VAL A 1092 20.60 36.59 -43.08
C VAL A 1092 22.08 36.70 -43.45
N ILE A 1093 22.69 37.85 -43.18
CA ILE A 1093 24.10 38.11 -43.49
C ILE A 1093 25.01 37.10 -42.77
N LEU A 1094 24.79 36.86 -41.48
CA LEU A 1094 25.55 35.89 -40.70
C LEU A 1094 25.43 34.46 -41.27
N ASN A 1095 24.23 34.03 -41.65
CA ASN A 1095 23.99 32.72 -42.24
C ASN A 1095 24.71 32.55 -43.59
N LEU A 1096 24.67 33.56 -44.46
CA LEU A 1096 25.36 33.51 -45.76
C LEU A 1096 26.88 33.48 -45.59
N ILE A 1097 27.43 34.32 -44.70
CA ILE A 1097 28.87 34.38 -44.45
C ILE A 1097 29.39 33.09 -43.80
N THR A 1098 28.66 32.50 -42.85
CA THR A 1098 29.07 31.22 -42.24
C THR A 1098 29.05 30.06 -43.23
N ASN A 1099 28.10 30.05 -44.18
CA ASN A 1099 28.10 29.08 -45.28
C ASN A 1099 29.27 29.33 -46.26
N ALA A 1100 29.56 30.58 -46.60
CA ALA A 1100 30.73 30.95 -47.41
C ALA A 1100 32.05 30.47 -46.75
N PHE A 1101 32.22 30.70 -45.44
CA PHE A 1101 33.42 30.22 -44.74
C PHE A 1101 33.54 28.70 -44.70
N TYR A 1102 32.42 27.98 -44.57
CA TYR A 1102 32.42 26.52 -44.67
C TYR A 1102 32.90 26.06 -46.06
N ALA A 1103 32.33 26.63 -47.13
CA ALA A 1103 32.64 26.25 -48.50
C ALA A 1103 34.11 26.49 -48.87
N VAL A 1104 34.70 27.61 -48.45
CA VAL A 1104 36.13 27.90 -48.72
C VAL A 1104 37.06 27.03 -47.89
N ASN A 1105 36.66 26.64 -46.67
CA ASN A 1105 37.45 25.73 -45.82
C ASN A 1105 37.43 24.29 -46.35
N GLU A 1106 36.28 23.85 -46.85
CA GLU A 1106 36.11 22.54 -47.46
C GLU A 1106 36.98 22.42 -48.72
N LYS A 1107 36.96 23.42 -49.60
CA LYS A 1107 37.84 23.46 -50.79
C LYS A 1107 39.33 23.44 -50.44
N LYS A 1108 39.74 24.18 -49.41
CA LYS A 1108 41.12 24.15 -48.89
C LYS A 1108 41.51 22.74 -48.42
N SER A 1109 40.62 22.08 -47.70
CA SER A 1109 40.84 20.73 -47.17
C SER A 1109 40.87 19.68 -48.28
N ALA A 1110 40.01 19.81 -49.29
CA ALA A 1110 39.98 18.94 -50.47
C ALA A 1110 41.22 19.12 -51.38
N GLY A 1111 41.74 20.34 -51.54
CA GLY A 1111 42.96 20.64 -52.30
C GLY A 1111 44.23 20.01 -51.71
N VAL A 1112 44.34 19.94 -50.38
CA VAL A 1112 45.45 19.25 -49.68
C VAL A 1112 45.42 17.73 -49.94
N HIS A 1113 44.26 17.15 -50.24
CA HIS A 1113 44.11 15.74 -50.58
C HIS A 1113 44.37 15.40 -52.06
N ALA A 1114 44.23 16.37 -52.97
CA ALA A 1114 44.50 16.17 -54.40
C ALA A 1114 46.01 16.14 -54.74
N GLU A 1115 46.87 16.85 -53.99
CA GLU A 1115 48.34 16.87 -54.20
C GLU A 1115 49.05 15.58 -53.76
N ARG A 1116 48.42 14.72 -52.95
CA ARG A 1116 49.02 13.43 -52.53
C ARG A 1116 48.79 12.26 -53.49
N SER A 1117 47.95 12.43 -54.52
CA SER A 1117 47.45 11.28 -55.30
C SER A 1117 47.75 11.31 -56.81
N ARG A 1118 48.51 12.29 -57.34
CA ARG A 1118 49.00 12.26 -58.73
C ARG A 1118 50.44 12.75 -58.84
N GLY A 1119 51.37 11.80 -58.99
CA GLY A 1119 52.71 12.08 -59.49
C GLY A 1119 52.67 12.45 -60.98
N ALA A 1120 52.50 13.74 -61.28
CA ALA A 1120 52.77 14.29 -62.60
C ALA A 1120 53.18 15.77 -62.48
N LYS A 1121 54.11 16.16 -63.34
CA LYS A 1121 54.91 17.38 -63.32
C LYS A 1121 54.11 18.67 -63.09
N ALA A 1122 54.69 19.53 -62.26
CA ALA A 1122 54.38 20.94 -62.11
C ALA A 1122 54.32 21.67 -63.45
N ASN A 1123 53.22 22.40 -63.67
CA ASN A 1123 53.22 23.73 -64.30
C ASN A 1123 51.81 24.34 -64.19
N SER A 1124 51.45 24.84 -63.01
CA SER A 1124 50.63 26.04 -62.83
C SER A 1124 50.58 26.41 -61.35
N THR A 1125 51.44 27.34 -60.95
CA THR A 1125 51.44 28.01 -59.66
C THR A 1125 50.20 28.88 -59.49
N GLN A 1126 49.15 28.35 -58.88
CA GLN A 1126 48.11 29.16 -58.23
C GLN A 1126 47.83 28.57 -56.85
N VAL A 1127 48.45 29.17 -55.82
CA VAL A 1127 48.17 28.86 -54.42
C VAL A 1127 46.74 29.29 -54.12
N TYR A 1128 45.85 28.34 -53.83
CA TYR A 1128 44.47 28.64 -53.44
C TYR A 1128 44.44 29.31 -52.06
N VAL A 1129 44.06 30.58 -52.01
CA VAL A 1129 43.80 31.31 -50.77
C VAL A 1129 42.28 31.35 -50.56
N PRO A 1130 41.75 30.84 -49.43
CA PRO A 1130 40.32 30.95 -49.12
C PRO A 1130 39.96 32.44 -49.03
N THR A 1131 39.02 32.91 -49.85
CA THR A 1131 38.63 34.32 -49.92
C THR A 1131 37.12 34.42 -49.82
N VAL A 1132 36.64 35.24 -48.88
CA VAL A 1132 35.23 35.61 -48.78
C VAL A 1132 35.15 37.13 -48.92
N SER A 1133 34.32 37.57 -49.84
CA SER A 1133 34.12 38.98 -50.14
C SER A 1133 32.68 39.40 -49.89
N ILE A 1134 32.50 40.59 -49.30
CA ILE A 1134 31.19 41.22 -49.16
C ILE A 1134 31.20 42.59 -49.84
N ILE A 1135 30.23 42.81 -50.70
CA ILE A 1135 30.14 43.98 -51.56
C ILE A 1135 28.77 44.61 -51.39
N THR A 1136 28.71 45.94 -51.24
CA THR A 1136 27.44 46.68 -51.27
C THR A 1136 27.44 47.68 -52.41
N LYS A 1137 26.33 47.79 -53.13
CA LYS A 1137 26.18 48.70 -54.29
C LYS A 1137 24.79 49.32 -54.29
N LYS A 1138 24.69 50.62 -54.60
CA LYS A 1138 23.40 51.30 -54.80
C LYS A 1138 23.11 51.50 -56.29
N GLU A 1139 21.97 51.01 -56.76
CA GLU A 1139 21.48 51.21 -58.13
C GLU A 1139 20.06 51.81 -58.09
N ASP A 1140 19.92 53.06 -58.53
CA ASP A 1140 18.69 53.88 -58.54
C ASP A 1140 17.81 53.75 -57.29
N ASP A 1141 16.84 52.83 -57.31
CA ASP A 1141 15.85 52.58 -56.23
C ASP A 1141 16.08 51.24 -55.49
N THR A 1142 17.25 50.60 -55.66
CA THR A 1142 17.61 49.32 -55.04
C THR A 1142 19.02 49.32 -54.44
N LEU A 1143 19.18 48.60 -53.33
CA LEU A 1143 20.43 48.31 -52.64
C LEU A 1143 20.76 46.84 -52.86
N GLN A 1144 21.95 46.56 -53.35
CA GLN A 1144 22.45 45.21 -53.52
C GLN A 1144 23.54 44.89 -52.49
N ILE A 1145 23.42 43.76 -51.80
CA ILE A 1145 24.44 43.20 -50.90
C ILE A 1145 24.87 41.84 -51.46
N MET A 1146 26.13 41.69 -51.85
CA MET A 1146 26.66 40.46 -52.42
C MET A 1146 27.66 39.81 -51.46
N VAL A 1147 27.46 38.53 -51.13
CA VAL A 1147 28.41 37.70 -50.40
C VAL A 1147 28.97 36.68 -51.37
N LYS A 1148 30.26 36.80 -51.71
CA LYS A 1148 30.94 35.94 -52.68
C LYS A 1148 32.06 35.14 -52.03
N ASP A 1149 32.07 33.85 -52.30
CA ASP A 1149 33.10 32.90 -51.87
C ASP A 1149 33.81 32.29 -53.08
N ASN A 1150 35.07 31.91 -52.91
CA ASN A 1150 35.83 31.17 -53.93
C ASN A 1150 35.89 29.65 -53.66
N GLY A 1151 34.87 29.12 -52.94
CA GLY A 1151 34.74 27.72 -52.54
C GLY A 1151 34.42 26.76 -53.68
N ASN A 1152 33.84 25.59 -53.35
CA ASN A 1152 33.61 24.52 -54.32
C ASN A 1152 32.52 24.82 -55.37
N GLY A 1153 31.74 25.90 -55.21
CA GLY A 1153 30.55 26.13 -56.01
C GLY A 1153 29.48 25.05 -55.79
N MET A 1154 28.33 25.21 -56.42
CA MET A 1154 27.20 24.28 -56.34
C MET A 1154 26.78 23.83 -57.75
N PRO A 1155 26.48 22.54 -57.97
CA PRO A 1155 25.91 22.07 -59.24
C PRO A 1155 24.59 22.78 -59.56
N LYS A 1156 24.36 23.12 -60.84
CA LYS A 1156 23.12 23.80 -61.29
C LYS A 1156 21.83 23.06 -60.90
N GLU A 1157 21.89 21.74 -60.74
CA GLU A 1157 20.76 20.87 -60.40
C GLU A 1157 20.25 21.03 -58.95
N ILE A 1158 21.09 21.56 -58.04
CA ILE A 1158 20.74 21.74 -56.63
C ILE A 1158 20.36 23.17 -56.28
N VAL A 1159 20.66 24.14 -57.15
CA VAL A 1159 20.45 25.57 -56.91
C VAL A 1159 18.99 25.89 -56.56
N ASP A 1160 18.03 25.27 -57.25
CA ASP A 1160 16.59 25.49 -56.98
C ASP A 1160 16.12 24.83 -55.67
N LYS A 1161 16.90 23.88 -55.13
CA LYS A 1161 16.57 23.13 -53.91
C LYS A 1161 17.15 23.75 -52.64
N ILE A 1162 18.16 24.63 -52.74
CA ILE A 1162 18.86 25.16 -51.56
C ILE A 1162 17.99 26.03 -50.65
N PHE A 1163 16.92 26.59 -51.18
CA PHE A 1163 15.95 27.39 -50.43
C PHE A 1163 14.78 26.54 -49.87
N GLN A 1164 14.73 25.24 -50.19
CA GLN A 1164 13.75 24.33 -49.59
C GLN A 1164 14.13 24.01 -48.15
N PRO A 1165 13.16 24.01 -47.19
CA PRO A 1165 13.43 23.61 -45.82
C PRO A 1165 14.01 22.19 -45.73
N PHE A 1166 14.98 21.98 -44.83
CA PHE A 1166 15.69 20.71 -44.58
C PHE A 1166 16.64 20.22 -45.67
N PHE A 1167 16.75 20.94 -46.79
CA PHE A 1167 17.76 20.60 -47.80
C PHE A 1167 19.16 21.03 -47.33
N THR A 1168 20.10 20.08 -47.27
CA THR A 1168 21.51 20.35 -46.92
C THR A 1168 22.42 19.43 -47.73
N THR A 1169 23.54 19.97 -48.19
CA THR A 1169 24.62 19.21 -48.82
C THR A 1169 25.70 18.77 -47.83
N LYS A 1170 25.61 19.21 -46.56
CA LYS A 1170 26.56 18.84 -45.49
C LYS A 1170 26.29 17.42 -44.96
N PRO A 1171 27.32 16.71 -44.44
CA PRO A 1171 27.17 15.38 -43.84
C PRO A 1171 26.17 15.34 -42.68
N THR A 1172 25.64 14.14 -42.43
CA THR A 1172 24.62 13.88 -41.40
C THR A 1172 25.10 14.33 -40.01
N GLY A 1173 24.44 15.35 -39.43
CA GLY A 1173 24.77 15.89 -38.11
C GLY A 1173 25.46 17.27 -38.11
N GLU A 1174 25.89 17.79 -39.26
CA GLU A 1174 26.60 19.08 -39.34
C GLU A 1174 25.76 20.25 -39.88
N GLY A 1175 24.54 19.99 -40.35
CA GLY A 1175 23.62 21.03 -40.85
C GLY A 1175 22.15 20.66 -40.66
N THR A 1176 21.32 21.65 -40.33
CA THR A 1176 19.87 21.48 -40.14
C THR A 1176 19.05 21.68 -41.42
N GLY A 1177 19.66 22.21 -42.50
CA GLY A 1177 18.97 22.53 -43.75
C GLY A 1177 17.92 23.64 -43.66
N LEU A 1178 17.83 24.37 -42.55
CA LEU A 1178 16.81 25.41 -42.31
C LEU A 1178 17.31 26.85 -42.46
N GLY A 1179 18.63 27.06 -42.55
CA GLY A 1179 19.22 28.41 -42.53
C GLY A 1179 18.97 29.24 -43.79
N LEU A 1180 19.08 28.63 -44.97
CA LEU A 1180 18.90 29.32 -46.26
C LEU A 1180 17.42 29.57 -46.59
N SER A 1181 16.54 28.61 -46.28
CA SER A 1181 15.08 28.79 -46.42
C SER A 1181 14.58 29.94 -45.53
N MET A 1182 15.01 30.01 -44.27
CA MET A 1182 14.68 31.12 -43.37
C MET A 1182 15.23 32.46 -43.89
N SER A 1183 16.43 32.44 -44.48
CA SER A 1183 17.04 33.64 -45.04
C SER A 1183 16.24 34.19 -46.24
N TYR A 1184 15.74 33.29 -47.09
CA TYR A 1184 14.87 33.63 -48.22
C TYR A 1184 13.55 34.27 -47.76
N ASP A 1185 12.89 33.70 -46.74
CA ASP A 1185 11.64 34.23 -46.18
C ASP A 1185 11.81 35.62 -45.56
N ILE A 1186 12.90 35.85 -44.82
CA ILE A 1186 13.21 37.15 -44.22
C ILE A 1186 13.40 38.24 -45.28
N ILE A 1187 14.12 37.94 -46.37
CA ILE A 1187 14.35 38.90 -47.46
C ILE A 1187 13.05 39.20 -48.22
N LYS A 1188 12.22 38.18 -48.49
CA LYS A 1188 10.88 38.39 -49.08
C LYS A 1188 9.98 39.25 -48.18
N ALA A 1189 10.05 39.09 -46.85
CA ALA A 1189 9.33 39.95 -45.90
C ALA A 1189 9.80 41.42 -45.93
N HIS A 1190 11.07 41.66 -46.30
CA HIS A 1190 11.61 43.01 -46.52
C HIS A 1190 11.29 43.57 -47.92
N ALA A 1191 10.46 42.88 -48.72
CA ALA A 1191 10.16 43.18 -50.11
C ALA A 1191 11.41 43.15 -51.03
N GLY A 1192 12.41 42.36 -50.66
CA GLY A 1192 13.63 42.13 -51.44
C GLY A 1192 13.66 40.78 -52.14
N GLU A 1193 14.78 40.52 -52.83
CA GLU A 1193 15.06 39.27 -53.52
C GLU A 1193 16.45 38.73 -53.15
N LEU A 1194 16.56 37.41 -52.94
CA LEU A 1194 17.83 36.72 -52.68
C LEU A 1194 18.12 35.82 -53.89
N LYS A 1195 19.18 36.12 -54.63
CA LYS A 1195 19.64 35.37 -55.80
C LYS A 1195 20.97 34.68 -55.48
N VAL A 1196 21.27 33.65 -56.25
CA VAL A 1196 22.53 32.92 -56.18
C VAL A 1196 23.08 32.70 -57.58
N GLU A 1197 24.35 33.03 -57.75
CA GLU A 1197 25.14 32.72 -58.93
C GLU A 1197 26.27 31.80 -58.49
N THR A 1198 26.43 30.65 -59.15
CA THR A 1198 27.40 29.65 -58.71
C THR A 1198 27.95 28.92 -59.92
N GLU A 1199 29.24 28.64 -59.86
CA GLU A 1199 29.96 27.87 -60.87
C GLU A 1199 30.74 26.77 -60.15
N GLU A 1200 30.44 25.53 -60.51
CA GLU A 1200 31.01 24.34 -59.87
C GLU A 1200 32.54 24.34 -60.04
N GLY A 1201 33.26 24.28 -58.92
CA GLY A 1201 34.71 24.37 -58.86
C GLY A 1201 35.27 25.78 -58.70
N GLU A 1202 34.50 26.85 -58.91
CA GLU A 1202 34.99 28.24 -58.86
C GLU A 1202 34.48 29.05 -57.66
N GLY A 1203 33.23 28.82 -57.21
CA GLY A 1203 32.67 29.47 -56.01
C GLY A 1203 31.20 29.85 -56.16
N SER A 1204 30.64 30.51 -55.15
CA SER A 1204 29.25 31.01 -55.18
C SER A 1204 29.15 32.48 -54.77
N THR A 1205 28.19 33.18 -55.34
CA THR A 1205 27.83 34.57 -55.01
C THR A 1205 26.35 34.61 -54.67
N PHE A 1206 26.04 34.99 -53.42
CA PHE A 1206 24.67 35.27 -52.99
C PHE A 1206 24.42 36.77 -53.02
N SER A 1207 23.42 37.21 -53.77
CA SER A 1207 23.06 38.63 -53.92
C SER A 1207 21.68 38.90 -53.30
N ILE A 1208 21.64 39.84 -52.37
CA ILE A 1208 20.42 40.36 -51.74
C ILE A 1208 20.10 41.69 -52.39
N GLU A 1209 18.91 41.83 -52.98
CA GLU A 1209 18.39 43.08 -53.55
C GLU A 1209 17.26 43.61 -52.65
N LEU A 1210 17.43 44.82 -52.11
CA LEU A 1210 16.46 45.49 -51.24
C LEU A 1210 16.02 46.84 -51.84
N PRO A 1211 14.74 47.21 -51.81
CA PRO A 1211 14.29 48.52 -52.29
C PRO A 1211 14.75 49.65 -51.35
N THR A 1212 15.33 50.73 -51.88
CA THR A 1212 15.82 51.89 -51.09
C THR A 1212 14.77 52.99 -50.90
N LYS A 1213 13.68 53.00 -51.68
CA LYS A 1213 12.49 53.83 -51.45
C LYS A 1213 11.34 53.00 -50.91
N GLN A 1214 11.07 53.12 -49.61
CA GLN A 1214 9.77 52.86 -48.98
C GLN A 1214 9.47 53.92 -47.93
#